data_AF-A0A2S5RHV0-F1
#
_entry.id   AF-A0A2S5RHV0-F1
#
_cell.length_a   1.000
_cell.length_b   1.000
_cell.length_c   1.000
_cell.angle_alpha   90.00
_cell.angle_beta   90.00
_cell.angle_gamma   90.00
#
_symmetry.space_group_name_H-M   'P 1'
#
loop_
_entity.id
_entity.type
_entity.pdbx_description
1 polymer ?
#
loop_
_entity_poly.entity_id
_entity_poly.type
_entity_poly.pdbx_seq_one_letter_code
_entity_poly.pdbx_strand_id
1 'polypeptide(L)'
;MKKLINKKKYSNKKFYILFLILLFTLPDLGISGGGGGGNNNKKIEPDTFPKLPAQCLNRAGKILDVTGRINSTIINNQTYDLSQFHKDLTSNIVLQDDSARAIVEYCKNQDAEVDPEYMLKANPQLFGINDRERQQNFSELNAIKSGSQGNLLIPVSILNARGVPEYFFQQDLDAYSILELNELGFITDANLQFISAIRISGASIAVAAMTEKAQAVMNSGIRVDVQNLQKQLDSIQRLGSLYLDNIDSAKRSLPALKKYDYLQLQKDVNTLSEYFKNSRVGDGRNSDTNVSLDSMIVLYQKTLSTLSTIQLTKNAVRTPFDEMNRIAKAMPGTEPQNLDEMLNAPKKYTVPLRFVSDAVEDTNTIKLFYSCDDWLLQLQPLQKRIDELQSVNQNFIPSLNKKINNLSNSLTTLPAQKKSFERALSISAKKGTGKDFDGSVKESFDVLQFSISKIRKSYDGIVASIEEGKAIKNAEFQGSLAEEKVRLDQLTPKIQAEEEYKNAMPSMIEDAYKKAAEQKNATIALTTKEINENIQKLNALLVPILAEINAQKDASPLWNQSSGSIAYSMKVLTGDRAKLSAVLATTTETDKELRNSLSILDSSVIAALSQANTIKDRIIVSQMMPNYTAAQNLIKIMKGVPASPESFPAALTKYKTDKNSSALISKYNEILATEQKTKALLEENSKVLGSMSQNNPDVKFLTTSIQPLIQPGAATSLDKIFNAYVATQMPAELKVQPLP
;
A
#
# COMPACT_ATOMS: atom_id res chain seq x y z
N MET A 1 -60.81 -9.93 39.95
CA MET A 1 -62.17 -9.38 39.74
C MET A 1 -62.72 -9.86 38.39
N LYS A 2 -64.05 -9.82 38.20
CA LYS A 2 -64.79 -10.06 36.94
C LYS A 2 -64.68 -11.46 36.30
N LYS A 3 -65.59 -12.34 36.76
CA LYS A 3 -66.30 -13.29 35.88
C LYS A 3 -66.95 -12.50 34.73
N LEU A 4 -67.16 -13.13 33.57
CA LEU A 4 -68.52 -13.25 32.99
C LEU A 4 -68.63 -14.28 31.86
N ILE A 5 -69.76 -14.96 31.89
CA ILE A 5 -70.28 -15.93 30.91
C ILE A 5 -70.81 -15.17 29.68
N ASN A 6 -70.76 -15.76 28.48
CA ASN A 6 -71.96 -15.69 27.64
C ASN A 6 -72.17 -16.89 26.70
N LYS A 7 -73.42 -17.34 26.65
CA LYS A 7 -73.99 -18.30 25.69
C LYS A 7 -74.92 -17.53 24.74
N LYS A 8 -75.00 -17.95 23.47
CA LYS A 8 -76.19 -17.98 22.59
C LYS A 8 -75.78 -18.75 21.31
N LYS A 9 -76.42 -19.84 20.85
CA LYS A 9 -77.83 -20.13 20.50
C LYS A 9 -78.40 -19.15 19.46
N TYR A 10 -78.65 -19.62 18.23
CA TYR A 10 -79.95 -20.04 17.64
C TYR A 10 -79.63 -20.89 16.39
N SER A 11 -80.12 -22.14 16.24
CA SER A 11 -81.38 -22.60 15.60
C SER A 11 -81.40 -22.39 14.07
N ASN A 12 -81.97 -23.22 13.19
CA ASN A 12 -82.99 -24.29 13.25
C ASN A 12 -82.92 -25.04 11.88
N LYS A 13 -83.53 -26.19 11.54
CA LYS A 13 -84.69 -26.97 12.04
C LYS A 13 -84.65 -28.37 11.34
N LYS A 14 -85.04 -29.45 12.06
CA LYS A 14 -85.94 -30.60 11.67
C LYS A 14 -85.81 -31.26 10.26
N PHE A 15 -86.07 -32.54 10.00
CA PHE A 15 -86.66 -33.71 10.70
C PHE A 15 -86.00 -34.97 10.05
N TYR A 16 -86.25 -36.25 10.37
CA TYR A 16 -87.17 -36.96 11.29
C TYR A 16 -86.40 -38.15 11.94
N ILE A 17 -87.07 -38.96 12.75
CA ILE A 17 -86.59 -40.25 13.31
C ILE A 17 -87.76 -41.26 13.21
N LEU A 18 -87.44 -42.57 13.18
CA LEU A 18 -88.33 -43.73 13.35
C LEU A 18 -89.24 -44.13 12.16
N PHE A 19 -88.90 -45.25 11.50
CA PHE A 19 -89.73 -46.47 11.50
C PHE A 19 -88.94 -47.64 10.88
N LEU A 20 -88.65 -48.68 11.67
CA LEU A 20 -87.96 -49.89 11.18
C LEU A 20 -88.45 -51.12 11.96
N ILE A 21 -89.73 -51.47 11.75
CA ILE A 21 -90.36 -52.71 12.18
C ILE A 21 -91.27 -53.18 11.05
N LEU A 22 -90.89 -54.27 10.36
CA LEU A 22 -91.73 -55.33 9.77
C LEU A 22 -90.94 -56.10 8.71
N LEU A 23 -90.36 -57.24 9.13
CA LEU A 23 -89.77 -58.24 8.25
C LEU A 23 -90.31 -59.63 8.63
N PHE A 24 -91.59 -59.83 8.33
CA PHE A 24 -92.33 -61.10 8.22
C PHE A 24 -93.57 -60.72 7.37
N THR A 25 -93.86 -61.34 6.23
CA THR A 25 -94.33 -62.74 6.11
C THR A 25 -94.14 -63.30 4.70
N LEU A 26 -93.95 -64.63 4.59
CA LEU A 26 -94.25 -65.41 3.38
C LEU A 26 -95.79 -65.54 3.22
N PRO A 27 -96.28 -65.87 2.02
CA PRO A 27 -96.60 -67.29 1.82
C PRO A 27 -96.23 -67.82 0.43
N ASP A 28 -95.51 -68.94 0.42
CA ASP A 28 -95.68 -69.95 -0.63
C ASP A 28 -97.02 -70.66 -0.41
N LEU A 29 -97.85 -70.73 -1.44
CA LEU A 29 -98.96 -71.68 -1.54
C LEU A 29 -98.91 -72.32 -2.92
N GLY A 30 -98.46 -73.57 -2.96
CA GLY A 30 -98.46 -74.36 -4.19
C GLY A 30 -99.88 -74.74 -4.60
N ILE A 31 -100.19 -74.55 -5.89
CA ILE A 31 -101.29 -75.25 -6.56
C ILE A 31 -100.70 -76.00 -7.74
N SER A 32 -100.87 -77.31 -7.74
CA SER A 32 -100.43 -78.21 -8.79
C SER A 32 -101.43 -78.25 -9.96
N GLY A 33 -100.89 -78.13 -11.18
CA GLY A 33 -101.23 -78.95 -12.35
C GLY A 33 -102.70 -79.12 -12.80
N GLY A 34 -102.99 -78.65 -14.01
CA GLY A 34 -104.15 -79.13 -14.78
C GLY A 34 -104.51 -78.23 -15.97
N GLY A 35 -104.23 -78.69 -17.20
CA GLY A 35 -104.64 -77.99 -18.43
C GLY A 35 -103.58 -78.03 -19.53
N GLY A 36 -103.66 -79.05 -20.40
CA GLY A 36 -102.75 -79.17 -21.55
C GLY A 36 -103.35 -78.62 -22.86
N GLY A 37 -102.51 -78.57 -23.89
CA GLY A 37 -102.91 -78.36 -25.29
C GLY A 37 -102.52 -77.00 -25.86
N GLY A 38 -101.83 -76.99 -27.00
CA GLY A 38 -101.53 -75.77 -27.74
C GLY A 38 -100.09 -75.66 -28.27
N ASN A 39 -99.65 -76.63 -29.07
CA ASN A 39 -98.43 -76.45 -29.88
C ASN A 39 -98.68 -75.33 -30.89
N ASN A 40 -97.90 -74.25 -30.86
CA ASN A 40 -97.83 -73.28 -31.94
C ASN A 40 -96.47 -72.56 -31.93
N ASN A 41 -95.70 -72.76 -33.00
CA ASN A 41 -94.48 -72.01 -33.28
C ASN A 41 -94.79 -70.51 -33.42
N LYS A 42 -94.62 -69.74 -32.34
CA LYS A 42 -94.40 -68.30 -32.45
C LYS A 42 -92.92 -68.05 -32.68
N LYS A 43 -92.59 -67.42 -33.81
CA LYS A 43 -91.34 -66.69 -33.96
C LYS A 43 -91.22 -65.74 -32.76
N ILE A 44 -90.09 -65.81 -32.05
CA ILE A 44 -89.72 -64.79 -31.09
C ILE A 44 -89.29 -63.58 -31.92
N GLU A 45 -89.97 -62.44 -31.73
CA GLU A 45 -89.55 -61.18 -32.34
C GLU A 45 -88.27 -60.68 -31.63
N PRO A 46 -87.25 -60.17 -32.35
CA PRO A 46 -85.96 -59.81 -31.75
C PRO A 46 -86.00 -58.65 -30.73
N ASP A 47 -87.06 -57.84 -30.74
CA ASP A 47 -87.12 -56.51 -30.11
C ASP A 47 -87.47 -56.52 -28.60
N THR A 48 -87.39 -57.67 -27.91
CA THR A 48 -87.77 -57.78 -26.49
C THR A 48 -86.65 -57.50 -25.49
N PHE A 49 -85.42 -57.25 -25.95
CA PHE A 49 -84.33 -56.73 -25.11
C PHE A 49 -84.16 -55.21 -25.33
N PRO A 50 -84.17 -54.39 -24.26
CA PRO A 50 -84.03 -52.94 -24.39
C PRO A 50 -82.63 -52.57 -24.93
N LYS A 51 -82.61 -51.76 -25.98
CA LYS A 51 -81.41 -51.39 -26.73
C LYS A 51 -80.49 -50.52 -25.87
N LEU A 52 -79.19 -50.81 -25.89
CA LEU A 52 -78.19 -50.13 -25.07
C LEU A 52 -77.62 -48.92 -25.83
N PRO A 53 -77.87 -47.66 -25.41
CA PRO A 53 -77.38 -46.48 -26.11
C PRO A 53 -75.86 -46.40 -26.02
N ALA A 54 -75.21 -46.18 -27.16
CA ALA A 54 -73.76 -46.05 -27.20
C ALA A 54 -73.30 -44.69 -26.65
N GLN A 55 -72.21 -44.72 -25.88
CA GLN A 55 -71.62 -43.54 -25.25
C GLN A 55 -70.12 -43.50 -25.55
N CYS A 56 -69.63 -42.40 -26.13
CA CYS A 56 -68.19 -42.20 -26.37
C CYS A 56 -67.60 -41.20 -25.37
N LEU A 57 -66.52 -41.55 -24.70
CA LEU A 57 -65.69 -40.63 -23.93
C LEU A 57 -64.72 -39.90 -24.87
N ASN A 58 -64.75 -38.56 -24.90
CA ASN A 58 -63.88 -37.75 -25.76
C ASN A 58 -62.63 -37.21 -25.03
N ARG A 59 -61.66 -36.65 -25.78
CA ARG A 59 -60.43 -36.04 -25.22
C ARG A 59 -60.68 -34.97 -24.16
N ALA A 60 -61.83 -34.28 -24.18
CA ALA A 60 -62.20 -33.27 -23.19
C ALA A 60 -62.87 -33.89 -21.94
N GLY A 61 -62.86 -35.22 -21.80
CA GLY A 61 -63.44 -35.93 -20.67
C GLY A 61 -64.95 -36.07 -20.70
N LYS A 62 -65.62 -35.58 -21.74
CA LYS A 62 -67.08 -35.56 -21.82
C LYS A 62 -67.60 -36.83 -22.47
N ILE A 63 -68.70 -37.33 -21.91
CA ILE A 63 -69.48 -38.39 -22.51
C ILE A 63 -70.33 -37.80 -23.63
N LEU A 64 -70.23 -38.38 -24.82
CA LEU A 64 -71.01 -38.06 -26.00
C LEU A 64 -72.03 -39.18 -26.24
N ASP A 65 -73.31 -38.86 -26.12
CA ASP A 65 -74.39 -39.72 -26.59
C ASP A 65 -74.42 -39.70 -28.13
N VAL A 66 -74.26 -40.87 -28.73
CA VAL A 66 -74.28 -41.04 -30.19
C VAL A 66 -75.61 -41.55 -30.73
N THR A 67 -76.61 -41.74 -29.86
CA THR A 67 -77.97 -42.16 -30.23
C THR A 67 -78.53 -41.27 -31.35
N GLY A 68 -79.00 -41.88 -32.44
CA GLY A 68 -79.51 -41.22 -33.64
C GLY A 68 -78.48 -40.53 -34.53
N ARG A 69 -77.16 -40.65 -34.28
CA ARG A 69 -76.10 -39.94 -35.03
C ARG A 69 -75.34 -40.78 -36.05
N ILE A 70 -75.58 -42.09 -36.08
CA ILE A 70 -74.91 -43.04 -36.98
C ILE A 70 -75.97 -43.61 -37.92
N ASN A 71 -75.71 -43.56 -39.24
CA ASN A 71 -76.65 -44.09 -40.23
C ASN A 71 -76.88 -45.59 -40.02
N SER A 72 -78.11 -46.05 -40.23
CA SER A 72 -78.44 -47.47 -40.13
C SER A 72 -77.76 -48.30 -41.24
N THR A 73 -77.48 -49.56 -40.94
CA THR A 73 -76.93 -50.53 -41.89
C THR A 73 -77.83 -51.75 -42.03
N ILE A 74 -77.65 -52.53 -43.10
CA ILE A 74 -78.38 -53.78 -43.31
C ILE A 74 -77.43 -54.95 -43.07
N ILE A 75 -77.70 -55.75 -42.05
CA ILE A 75 -77.00 -57.01 -41.76
C ILE A 75 -78.05 -58.11 -41.80
N ASN A 76 -77.79 -59.24 -42.48
CA ASN A 76 -78.72 -60.39 -42.54
C ASN A 76 -80.19 -60.02 -42.90
N ASN A 77 -80.38 -59.10 -43.85
CA ASN A 77 -81.70 -58.55 -44.27
C ASN A 77 -82.51 -57.83 -43.15
N GLN A 78 -81.85 -57.39 -42.08
CA GLN A 78 -82.45 -56.54 -41.04
C GLN A 78 -81.73 -55.19 -40.99
N THR A 79 -82.49 -54.11 -40.84
CA THR A 79 -81.97 -52.75 -40.68
C THR A 79 -81.64 -52.51 -39.21
N TYR A 80 -80.36 -52.28 -38.89
CA TYR A 80 -79.86 -52.01 -37.55
C TYR A 80 -79.56 -50.52 -37.38
N ASP A 81 -80.04 -49.93 -36.28
CA ASP A 81 -79.70 -48.56 -35.88
C ASP A 81 -78.29 -48.53 -35.26
N LEU A 82 -77.27 -48.24 -36.08
CA LEU A 82 -75.88 -48.26 -35.64
C LEU A 82 -75.54 -47.26 -34.53
N SER A 83 -76.49 -46.49 -33.99
CA SER A 83 -76.29 -45.68 -32.79
C SER A 83 -76.52 -46.44 -31.47
N GLN A 84 -76.94 -47.71 -31.52
CA GLN A 84 -77.27 -48.53 -30.35
C GLN A 84 -76.66 -49.94 -30.47
N PHE A 85 -76.25 -50.51 -29.33
CA PHE A 85 -75.79 -51.90 -29.27
C PHE A 85 -77.00 -52.85 -29.28
N HIS A 86 -76.96 -53.82 -30.20
CA HIS A 86 -78.02 -54.79 -30.43
C HIS A 86 -77.66 -56.18 -29.89
N LYS A 87 -78.67 -56.93 -29.49
CA LYS A 87 -78.53 -58.31 -29.03
C LYS A 87 -78.19 -59.24 -30.19
N ASP A 88 -77.24 -60.16 -29.96
CA ASP A 88 -77.02 -61.31 -30.85
C ASP A 88 -78.25 -62.22 -30.85
N LEU A 89 -78.71 -62.62 -32.03
CA LEU A 89 -79.87 -63.49 -32.23
C LEU A 89 -79.64 -64.93 -31.73
N THR A 90 -78.40 -65.32 -31.47
CA THR A 90 -78.01 -66.70 -31.10
C THR A 90 -77.53 -66.88 -29.66
N SER A 91 -77.42 -65.80 -28.87
CA SER A 91 -76.95 -65.85 -27.49
C SER A 91 -77.68 -64.85 -26.58
N ASN A 92 -77.30 -64.78 -25.30
CA ASN A 92 -77.81 -63.77 -24.35
C ASN A 92 -76.96 -62.48 -24.33
N ILE A 93 -76.04 -62.33 -25.27
CA ILE A 93 -75.08 -61.23 -25.35
C ILE A 93 -75.70 -60.01 -26.05
N VAL A 94 -75.51 -58.81 -25.50
CA VAL A 94 -76.08 -57.55 -26.03
C VAL A 94 -75.10 -56.88 -27.02
N LEU A 95 -74.45 -57.69 -27.88
CA LEU A 95 -73.42 -57.24 -28.82
C LEU A 95 -73.42 -58.06 -30.12
N GLN A 96 -73.98 -57.52 -31.20
CA GLN A 96 -73.70 -58.00 -32.55
C GLN A 96 -72.40 -57.38 -33.07
N ASP A 97 -71.39 -58.20 -33.31
CA ASP A 97 -69.99 -57.83 -33.62
C ASP A 97 -69.86 -56.68 -34.64
N ASP A 98 -70.50 -56.78 -35.80
CA ASP A 98 -70.41 -55.77 -36.87
C ASP A 98 -71.00 -54.41 -36.46
N SER A 99 -72.09 -54.40 -35.68
CA SER A 99 -72.71 -53.17 -35.19
C SER A 99 -71.84 -52.49 -34.14
N ALA A 100 -71.24 -53.28 -33.24
CA ALA A 100 -70.35 -52.79 -32.20
C ALA A 100 -69.05 -52.23 -32.79
N ARG A 101 -68.49 -52.88 -33.84
CA ARG A 101 -67.33 -52.36 -34.59
C ARG A 101 -67.62 -51.02 -35.25
N ALA A 102 -68.79 -50.85 -35.86
CA ALA A 102 -69.17 -49.58 -36.49
C ALA A 102 -69.31 -48.44 -35.47
N ILE A 103 -69.86 -48.71 -34.28
CA ILE A 103 -69.91 -47.74 -33.17
C ILE A 103 -68.51 -47.35 -32.69
N VAL A 104 -67.62 -48.33 -32.50
CA VAL A 104 -66.23 -48.09 -32.08
C VAL A 104 -65.50 -47.21 -33.11
N GLU A 105 -65.64 -47.53 -34.40
CA GLU A 105 -65.02 -46.76 -35.48
C GLU A 105 -65.65 -45.35 -35.60
N TYR A 106 -66.96 -45.17 -35.36
CA TYR A 106 -67.56 -43.84 -35.26
C TYR A 106 -66.97 -43.02 -34.11
N CYS A 107 -66.93 -43.55 -32.88
CA CYS A 107 -66.32 -42.84 -31.74
C CYS A 107 -64.88 -42.41 -32.08
N LYS A 108 -64.10 -43.33 -32.64
CA LYS A 108 -62.68 -43.13 -33.00
C LYS A 108 -62.49 -42.01 -34.02
N ASN A 109 -63.36 -41.95 -35.04
CA ASN A 109 -63.41 -40.87 -36.02
C ASN A 109 -63.92 -39.53 -35.45
N GLN A 110 -64.32 -39.47 -34.17
CA GLN A 110 -64.67 -38.26 -33.42
C GLN A 110 -63.66 -37.94 -32.30
N ASP A 111 -62.44 -38.49 -32.35
CA ASP A 111 -61.41 -38.36 -31.29
C ASP A 111 -61.93 -38.81 -29.90
N ALA A 112 -62.77 -39.85 -29.90
CA ALA A 112 -63.41 -40.42 -28.72
C ALA A 112 -63.31 -41.96 -28.71
N GLU A 113 -63.53 -42.58 -27.57
CA GLU A 113 -63.61 -44.04 -27.44
C GLU A 113 -64.92 -44.45 -26.78
N VAL A 114 -65.51 -45.59 -27.18
CA VAL A 114 -66.67 -46.17 -26.48
C VAL A 114 -66.30 -46.35 -25.01
N ASP A 115 -67.20 -45.99 -24.07
CA ASP A 115 -66.96 -46.16 -22.63
C ASP A 115 -67.90 -47.21 -22.00
N PRO A 116 -67.50 -48.51 -21.99
CA PRO A 116 -68.28 -49.56 -21.37
C PRO A 116 -68.49 -49.37 -19.86
N GLU A 117 -67.60 -48.65 -19.16
CA GLU A 117 -67.67 -48.45 -17.72
C GLU A 117 -68.76 -47.43 -17.38
N TYR A 118 -68.77 -46.29 -18.08
CA TYR A 118 -69.87 -45.33 -17.98
C TYR A 118 -71.21 -45.97 -18.37
N MET A 119 -71.26 -46.70 -19.49
CA MET A 119 -72.50 -47.31 -19.96
C MET A 119 -73.03 -48.36 -18.96
N LEU A 120 -72.17 -49.20 -18.38
CA LEU A 120 -72.52 -50.17 -17.34
C LEU A 120 -73.00 -49.49 -16.05
N LYS A 121 -72.38 -48.38 -15.66
CA LYS A 121 -72.75 -47.60 -14.47
C LYS A 121 -74.07 -46.85 -14.63
N ALA A 122 -74.31 -46.27 -15.80
CA ALA A 122 -75.52 -45.52 -16.12
C ALA A 122 -76.72 -46.45 -16.34
N ASN A 123 -76.50 -47.61 -16.99
CA ASN A 123 -77.56 -48.51 -17.43
C ASN A 123 -77.27 -50.00 -17.09
N PRO A 124 -77.07 -50.36 -15.81
CA PRO A 124 -76.63 -51.71 -15.43
C PRO A 124 -77.61 -52.84 -15.81
N GLN A 125 -78.91 -52.52 -15.93
CA GLN A 125 -79.93 -53.49 -16.36
C GLN A 125 -79.95 -53.72 -17.88
N LEU A 126 -79.38 -52.81 -18.67
CA LEU A 126 -79.24 -52.98 -20.13
C LEU A 126 -78.01 -53.84 -20.48
N PHE A 127 -77.03 -53.95 -19.58
CA PHE A 127 -75.85 -54.81 -19.73
C PHE A 127 -76.09 -56.28 -19.37
N GLY A 128 -77.22 -56.65 -18.77
CA GLY A 128 -77.50 -58.02 -18.36
C GLY A 128 -78.37 -58.10 -17.10
N ILE A 129 -79.14 -59.17 -16.98
CA ILE A 129 -80.10 -59.34 -15.88
C ILE A 129 -79.45 -59.81 -14.57
N ASN A 130 -78.19 -60.25 -14.63
CA ASN A 130 -77.38 -60.66 -13.48
C ASN A 130 -75.90 -60.25 -13.68
N ASP A 131 -75.11 -60.29 -12.60
CA ASP A 131 -73.73 -59.81 -12.61
C ASP A 131 -72.79 -60.60 -13.54
N ARG A 132 -73.07 -61.91 -13.75
CA ARG A 132 -72.30 -62.73 -14.70
C ARG A 132 -72.50 -62.26 -16.14
N GLU A 133 -73.73 -62.00 -16.55
CA GLU A 133 -74.03 -61.47 -17.88
C GLU A 133 -73.46 -60.06 -18.07
N ARG A 134 -73.55 -59.19 -17.05
CA ARG A 134 -72.96 -57.85 -17.10
C ARG A 134 -71.44 -57.90 -17.29
N GLN A 135 -70.75 -58.76 -16.54
CA GLN A 135 -69.31 -58.97 -16.69
C GLN A 135 -68.94 -59.55 -18.07
N GLN A 136 -69.73 -60.48 -18.58
CA GLN A 136 -69.53 -61.06 -19.91
C GLN A 136 -69.68 -59.99 -21.01
N ASN A 137 -70.81 -59.27 -21.05
CA ASN A 137 -71.06 -58.20 -22.03
C ASN A 137 -70.02 -57.07 -21.92
N PHE A 138 -69.59 -56.69 -20.71
CA PHE A 138 -68.51 -55.72 -20.51
C PHE A 138 -67.17 -56.22 -21.08
N SER A 139 -66.84 -57.50 -20.88
CA SER A 139 -65.60 -58.11 -21.37
C SER A 139 -65.58 -58.19 -22.90
N GLU A 140 -66.70 -58.60 -23.50
CA GLU A 140 -66.83 -58.74 -24.95
C GLU A 140 -66.83 -57.38 -25.67
N LEU A 141 -67.49 -56.35 -25.12
CA LEU A 141 -67.41 -55.00 -25.69
C LEU A 141 -65.99 -54.42 -25.63
N ASN A 142 -65.26 -54.68 -24.53
CA ASN A 142 -63.84 -54.31 -24.44
C ASN A 142 -62.95 -55.11 -25.40
N ALA A 143 -63.27 -56.38 -25.69
CA ALA A 143 -62.58 -57.19 -26.69
C ALA A 143 -62.79 -56.64 -28.11
N ILE A 144 -64.04 -56.31 -28.48
CA ILE A 144 -64.37 -55.69 -29.77
C ILE A 144 -63.68 -54.32 -29.91
N LYS A 145 -63.77 -53.48 -28.89
CA LYS A 145 -63.09 -52.17 -28.83
C LYS A 145 -61.57 -52.31 -29.03
N SER A 146 -60.95 -53.30 -28.39
CA SER A 146 -59.51 -53.53 -28.51
C SER A 146 -59.12 -54.11 -29.87
N GLY A 147 -59.92 -55.02 -30.43
CA GLY A 147 -59.72 -55.58 -31.77
C GLY A 147 -59.83 -54.54 -32.89
N SER A 148 -60.68 -53.52 -32.73
CA SER A 148 -60.82 -52.39 -33.66
C SER A 148 -59.84 -51.22 -33.42
N GLN A 149 -58.85 -51.39 -32.53
CA GLN A 149 -57.91 -50.32 -32.13
C GLN A 149 -58.64 -49.06 -31.61
N GLY A 150 -59.72 -49.26 -30.86
CA GLY A 150 -60.60 -48.21 -30.33
C GLY A 150 -60.26 -47.75 -28.90
N ASN A 151 -59.08 -48.08 -28.37
CA ASN A 151 -58.58 -47.48 -27.14
C ASN A 151 -57.73 -46.26 -27.50
N LEU A 152 -58.23 -45.06 -27.22
CA LEU A 152 -57.57 -43.79 -27.56
C LEU A 152 -57.12 -42.97 -26.36
N LEU A 153 -57.80 -43.12 -25.22
CA LEU A 153 -57.66 -42.25 -24.06
C LEU A 153 -57.21 -43.04 -22.84
N ILE A 154 -56.51 -42.40 -21.91
CA ILE A 154 -56.20 -43.01 -20.60
C ILE A 154 -56.88 -42.16 -19.53
N PRO A 155 -58.09 -42.53 -19.06
CA PRO A 155 -58.74 -41.82 -17.97
C PRO A 155 -57.90 -41.87 -16.69
N VAL A 156 -57.90 -40.78 -15.93
CA VAL A 156 -57.30 -40.74 -14.60
C VAL A 156 -58.17 -41.60 -13.68
N SER A 157 -57.62 -42.71 -13.19
CA SER A 157 -58.34 -43.62 -12.30
C SER A 157 -57.86 -43.45 -10.85
N ILE A 158 -58.81 -43.38 -9.91
CA ILE A 158 -58.55 -43.37 -8.46
C ILE A 158 -59.06 -44.66 -7.81
N LEU A 159 -58.56 -44.98 -6.63
CA LEU A 159 -59.05 -46.08 -5.81
C LEU A 159 -60.13 -45.55 -4.85
N ASN A 160 -61.34 -46.12 -4.93
CA ASN A 160 -62.41 -45.81 -4.00
C ASN A 160 -62.18 -46.43 -2.60
N ALA A 161 -63.10 -46.20 -1.68
CA ALA A 161 -63.00 -46.68 -0.29
C ALA A 161 -62.93 -48.21 -0.12
N ARG A 162 -63.17 -48.99 -1.18
CA ARG A 162 -63.00 -50.46 -1.20
C ARG A 162 -61.72 -50.92 -1.92
N GLY A 163 -60.88 -49.99 -2.37
CA GLY A 163 -59.69 -50.28 -3.17
C GLY A 163 -59.99 -50.64 -4.63
N VAL A 164 -61.20 -50.37 -5.12
CA VAL A 164 -61.58 -50.64 -6.51
C VAL A 164 -61.29 -49.38 -7.36
N PRO A 165 -60.68 -49.51 -8.55
CA PRO A 165 -60.50 -48.39 -9.48
C PRO A 165 -61.84 -47.80 -9.94
N GLU A 166 -61.90 -46.48 -10.09
CA GLU A 166 -62.98 -45.73 -10.75
C GLU A 166 -62.40 -44.51 -11.46
N TYR A 167 -62.98 -44.10 -12.59
CA TYR A 167 -62.57 -42.88 -13.29
C TYR A 167 -62.85 -41.62 -12.44
N PHE A 168 -61.85 -40.75 -12.34
CA PHE A 168 -61.92 -39.49 -11.60
C PHE A 168 -62.79 -38.48 -12.36
N PHE A 169 -63.90 -38.08 -11.75
CA PHE A 169 -64.89 -37.18 -12.33
C PHE A 169 -64.87 -35.80 -11.66
N GLN A 170 -64.71 -34.76 -12.46
CA GLN A 170 -64.69 -33.36 -12.04
C GLN A 170 -66.10 -32.77 -12.13
N GLN A 171 -66.77 -32.66 -10.98
CA GLN A 171 -68.16 -32.18 -10.87
C GLN A 171 -68.34 -30.74 -11.38
N ASP A 172 -67.29 -29.92 -11.31
CA ASP A 172 -67.26 -28.53 -11.78
C ASP A 172 -67.13 -28.40 -13.31
N LEU A 173 -66.57 -29.40 -13.98
CA LEU A 173 -66.38 -29.43 -15.44
C LEU A 173 -67.39 -30.34 -16.17
N ASP A 174 -68.12 -31.16 -15.41
CA ASP A 174 -69.01 -32.22 -15.91
C ASP A 174 -68.27 -33.17 -16.87
N ALA A 175 -67.09 -33.64 -16.42
CA ALA A 175 -66.13 -34.38 -17.23
C ALA A 175 -65.24 -35.32 -16.41
N TYR A 176 -64.82 -36.43 -17.03
CA TYR A 176 -63.75 -37.30 -16.53
C TYR A 176 -62.37 -36.76 -16.88
N SER A 177 -61.43 -36.76 -15.95
CA SER A 177 -60.08 -36.31 -16.28
C SER A 177 -59.33 -37.34 -17.13
N ILE A 178 -58.65 -36.87 -18.19
CA ILE A 178 -57.86 -37.71 -19.11
C ILE A 178 -56.37 -37.39 -18.90
N LEU A 179 -55.51 -38.42 -18.91
CA LEU A 179 -54.06 -38.24 -18.92
C LEU A 179 -53.63 -37.69 -20.28
N GLU A 180 -53.05 -36.50 -20.28
CA GLU A 180 -52.36 -35.94 -21.44
C GLU A 180 -50.94 -36.49 -21.52
N LEU A 181 -50.59 -37.02 -22.69
CA LEU A 181 -49.25 -37.51 -22.99
C LEU A 181 -48.46 -36.50 -23.83
N ASN A 182 -47.16 -36.40 -23.57
CA ASN A 182 -46.22 -35.64 -24.38
C ASN A 182 -45.80 -36.43 -25.64
N GLU A 183 -45.01 -35.79 -26.51
CA GLU A 183 -44.49 -36.40 -27.74
C GLU A 183 -43.64 -37.68 -27.52
N LEU A 184 -43.14 -37.91 -26.30
CA LEU A 184 -42.38 -39.10 -25.94
C LEU A 184 -43.28 -40.28 -25.53
N GLY A 185 -44.55 -40.02 -25.17
CA GLY A 185 -45.56 -41.02 -24.81
C GLY A 185 -45.82 -41.16 -23.32
N PHE A 186 -45.41 -40.19 -22.48
CA PHE A 186 -45.67 -40.20 -21.04
C PHE A 186 -46.26 -38.86 -20.57
N ILE A 187 -46.66 -38.74 -19.31
CA ILE A 187 -47.51 -37.65 -18.79
C ILE A 187 -46.84 -36.27 -18.99
N THR A 188 -47.59 -35.28 -19.50
CA THR A 188 -47.12 -33.90 -19.66
C THR A 188 -46.83 -33.22 -18.31
N ASP A 189 -45.95 -32.22 -18.29
CA ASP A 189 -45.60 -31.50 -17.06
C ASP A 189 -46.81 -30.81 -16.40
N ALA A 190 -47.81 -30.36 -17.16
CA ALA A 190 -49.04 -29.78 -16.62
C ALA A 190 -49.93 -30.86 -15.97
N ASN A 191 -50.12 -31.98 -16.66
CA ASN A 191 -50.96 -33.07 -16.17
C ASN A 191 -50.30 -33.79 -14.96
N LEU A 192 -48.96 -33.82 -14.88
CA LEU A 192 -48.23 -34.23 -13.66
C LEU A 192 -48.60 -33.38 -12.42
N GLN A 193 -48.75 -32.06 -12.57
CA GLN A 193 -49.18 -31.19 -11.46
C GLN A 193 -50.61 -31.53 -11.03
N PHE A 194 -51.51 -31.73 -12.01
CA PHE A 194 -52.91 -32.08 -11.79
C PHE A 194 -53.08 -33.41 -11.04
N ILE A 195 -52.44 -34.49 -11.49
CA ILE A 195 -52.52 -35.81 -10.85
C ILE A 195 -51.86 -35.78 -9.46
N SER A 196 -50.77 -35.01 -9.31
CA SER A 196 -50.17 -34.75 -7.99
C SER A 196 -51.16 -34.05 -7.05
N ALA A 197 -51.93 -33.08 -7.54
CA ALA A 197 -52.96 -32.37 -6.77
C ALA A 197 -54.12 -33.30 -6.34
N ILE A 198 -54.57 -34.21 -7.23
CA ILE A 198 -55.51 -35.28 -6.86
C ILE A 198 -54.91 -36.12 -5.73
N ARG A 199 -53.67 -36.59 -5.89
CA ARG A 199 -53.03 -37.50 -4.93
C ARG A 199 -52.89 -36.88 -3.54
N ILE A 200 -52.46 -35.62 -3.43
CA ILE A 200 -52.31 -34.93 -2.13
C ILE A 200 -53.65 -34.58 -1.46
N SER A 201 -54.76 -34.57 -2.20
CA SER A 201 -56.11 -34.37 -1.63
C SER A 201 -56.62 -35.56 -0.80
N GLY A 202 -55.91 -36.70 -0.82
CA GLY A 202 -56.25 -37.91 -0.08
C GLY A 202 -56.62 -39.10 -0.96
N ALA A 203 -57.07 -38.85 -2.20
CA ALA A 203 -57.34 -39.91 -3.17
C ALA A 203 -56.05 -40.69 -3.50
N SER A 204 -56.10 -42.01 -3.49
CA SER A 204 -55.02 -42.85 -4.04
C SER A 204 -55.27 -43.06 -5.52
N ILE A 205 -54.24 -42.98 -6.34
CA ILE A 205 -54.35 -43.19 -7.79
C ILE A 205 -54.22 -44.68 -8.13
N ALA A 206 -55.05 -45.16 -9.05
CA ALA A 206 -55.10 -46.56 -9.46
C ALA A 206 -54.03 -46.86 -10.53
N VAL A 207 -52.76 -46.86 -10.12
CA VAL A 207 -51.60 -46.99 -11.03
C VAL A 207 -51.70 -48.19 -11.97
N ALA A 208 -52.08 -49.35 -11.45
CA ALA A 208 -52.22 -50.57 -12.27
C ALA A 208 -53.27 -50.41 -13.38
N ALA A 209 -54.47 -49.89 -13.07
CA ALA A 209 -55.54 -49.70 -14.04
C ALA A 209 -55.16 -48.68 -15.13
N MET A 210 -54.52 -47.57 -14.76
CA MET A 210 -54.02 -46.59 -15.74
C MET A 210 -52.88 -47.16 -16.60
N THR A 211 -52.03 -48.05 -16.06
CA THR A 211 -50.94 -48.70 -16.80
C THR A 211 -51.46 -49.78 -17.75
N GLU A 212 -52.44 -50.57 -17.34
CA GLU A 212 -53.16 -51.53 -18.20
C GLU A 212 -53.88 -50.81 -19.34
N LYS A 213 -54.57 -49.71 -19.04
CA LYS A 213 -55.21 -48.87 -20.04
C LYS A 213 -54.19 -48.23 -20.99
N ALA A 214 -53.05 -47.75 -20.47
CA ALA A 214 -51.94 -47.25 -21.27
C ALA A 214 -51.39 -48.30 -22.26
N GLN A 215 -51.27 -49.56 -21.83
CA GLN A 215 -50.90 -50.68 -22.70
C GLN A 215 -51.96 -50.94 -23.78
N ALA A 216 -53.25 -50.87 -23.46
CA ALA A 216 -54.33 -51.02 -24.45
C ALA A 216 -54.37 -49.88 -25.49
N VAL A 217 -54.08 -48.65 -25.07
CA VAL A 217 -53.92 -47.48 -25.96
C VAL A 217 -52.68 -47.64 -26.84
N MET A 218 -51.56 -48.13 -26.29
CA MET A 218 -50.36 -48.43 -27.08
C MET A 218 -50.62 -49.48 -28.16
N ASN A 219 -51.35 -50.55 -27.82
CA ASN A 219 -51.74 -51.60 -28.76
C ASN A 219 -52.67 -51.10 -29.88
N SER A 220 -53.33 -49.95 -29.69
CA SER A 220 -54.15 -49.28 -30.72
C SER A 220 -53.32 -48.42 -31.69
N GLY A 221 -51.98 -48.37 -31.54
CA GLY A 221 -51.07 -47.62 -32.41
C GLY A 221 -50.74 -46.20 -31.95
N ILE A 222 -51.24 -45.77 -30.78
CA ILE A 222 -50.86 -44.49 -30.18
C ILE A 222 -49.52 -44.65 -29.46
N ARG A 223 -48.63 -43.66 -29.58
CA ARG A 223 -47.35 -43.68 -28.89
C ARG A 223 -47.55 -43.52 -27.38
N VAL A 224 -47.24 -44.57 -26.62
CA VAL A 224 -47.21 -44.55 -25.16
C VAL A 224 -45.92 -45.21 -24.68
N ASP A 225 -45.20 -44.58 -23.76
CA ASP A 225 -44.07 -45.18 -23.03
C ASP A 225 -44.62 -45.69 -21.70
N VAL A 226 -45.17 -46.91 -21.74
CA VAL A 226 -45.84 -47.55 -20.59
C VAL A 226 -44.90 -47.65 -19.38
N GLN A 227 -43.60 -47.87 -19.60
CA GLN A 227 -42.62 -47.98 -18.52
C GLN A 227 -42.37 -46.64 -17.82
N ASN A 228 -42.15 -45.56 -18.57
CA ASN A 228 -41.95 -44.24 -17.96
C ASN A 228 -43.25 -43.65 -17.40
N LEU A 229 -44.40 -43.90 -18.03
CA LEU A 229 -45.73 -43.54 -17.51
C LEU A 229 -45.99 -44.25 -16.18
N GLN A 230 -45.79 -45.57 -16.09
CA GLN A 230 -45.93 -46.31 -14.84
C GLN A 230 -45.00 -45.73 -13.77
N LYS A 231 -43.72 -45.48 -14.12
CA LYS A 231 -42.74 -44.89 -13.19
C LYS A 231 -43.16 -43.50 -12.69
N GLN A 232 -43.83 -42.68 -13.51
CA GLN A 232 -44.40 -41.40 -13.06
C GLN A 232 -45.55 -41.62 -12.08
N LEU A 233 -46.51 -42.49 -12.41
CA LEU A 233 -47.66 -42.78 -11.55
C LEU A 233 -47.25 -43.41 -10.20
N ASP A 234 -46.36 -44.41 -10.20
CA ASP A 234 -45.80 -45.01 -8.98
C ASP A 234 -45.06 -43.97 -8.13
N SER A 235 -44.31 -43.06 -8.77
CA SER A 235 -43.62 -41.96 -8.08
C SER A 235 -44.61 -40.98 -7.46
N ILE A 236 -45.65 -40.56 -8.17
CA ILE A 236 -46.73 -39.70 -7.62
C ILE A 236 -47.42 -40.40 -6.44
N GLN A 237 -47.78 -41.68 -6.56
CA GLN A 237 -48.45 -42.42 -5.49
C GLN A 237 -47.58 -42.47 -4.23
N ARG A 238 -46.27 -42.74 -4.37
CA ARG A 238 -45.29 -42.74 -3.27
C ARG A 238 -45.06 -41.35 -2.65
N LEU A 239 -44.87 -40.34 -3.49
CA LEU A 239 -44.72 -38.94 -3.06
C LEU A 239 -45.94 -38.49 -2.24
N GLY A 240 -47.15 -38.80 -2.72
CA GLY A 240 -48.40 -38.50 -2.06
C GLY A 240 -48.57 -39.18 -0.71
N SER A 241 -48.10 -40.44 -0.58
CA SER A 241 -48.12 -41.13 0.71
C SER A 241 -47.17 -40.45 1.70
N LEU A 242 -45.92 -40.18 1.29
CA LEU A 242 -44.97 -39.41 2.10
C LEU A 242 -45.53 -38.04 2.51
N TYR A 243 -46.27 -37.36 1.62
CA TYR A 243 -46.90 -36.08 1.90
C TYR A 243 -47.96 -36.22 3.00
N LEU A 244 -48.93 -37.13 2.83
CA LEU A 244 -50.01 -37.34 3.79
C LEU A 244 -49.49 -37.79 5.16
N ASP A 245 -48.47 -38.67 5.19
CA ASP A 245 -47.87 -39.19 6.42
C ASP A 245 -47.11 -38.11 7.23
N ASN A 246 -46.66 -37.02 6.58
CA ASN A 246 -45.75 -36.04 7.20
C ASN A 246 -46.28 -34.59 7.24
N ILE A 247 -47.33 -34.23 6.50
CA ILE A 247 -47.79 -32.84 6.36
C ILE A 247 -48.18 -32.20 7.70
N ASP A 248 -48.77 -32.96 8.63
CA ASP A 248 -49.12 -32.47 9.97
C ASP A 248 -47.89 -32.24 10.86
N SER A 249 -46.75 -32.87 10.56
CA SER A 249 -45.46 -32.52 11.17
C SER A 249 -44.97 -31.19 10.62
N ALA A 250 -45.00 -31.02 9.29
CA ALA A 250 -44.58 -29.78 8.63
C ALA A 250 -45.42 -28.57 9.04
N LYS A 251 -46.75 -28.71 9.11
CA LYS A 251 -47.68 -27.67 9.61
C LYS A 251 -47.43 -27.28 11.06
N ARG A 252 -46.78 -28.11 11.88
CA ARG A 252 -46.38 -27.77 13.25
C ARG A 252 -44.98 -27.15 13.32
N SER A 253 -44.05 -27.60 12.49
CA SER A 253 -42.65 -27.18 12.55
C SER A 253 -42.33 -25.92 11.74
N LEU A 254 -42.80 -25.85 10.49
CA LEU A 254 -42.38 -24.81 9.55
C LEU A 254 -42.95 -23.40 9.79
N PRO A 255 -44.14 -23.20 10.38
CA PRO A 255 -44.61 -21.84 10.71
C PRO A 255 -43.68 -21.05 11.63
N ALA A 256 -42.82 -21.72 12.40
CA ALA A 256 -41.78 -21.08 13.22
C ALA A 256 -40.73 -20.30 12.40
N LEU A 257 -40.66 -20.53 11.07
CA LEU A 257 -39.82 -19.78 10.15
C LEU A 257 -40.35 -18.37 9.82
N LYS A 258 -41.66 -18.12 9.97
CA LYS A 258 -42.30 -16.82 9.63
C LYS A 258 -41.76 -15.61 10.39
N LYS A 259 -41.02 -15.83 11.49
CA LYS A 259 -40.37 -14.78 12.28
C LYS A 259 -39.07 -14.25 11.69
N TYR A 260 -38.57 -14.86 10.61
CA TYR A 260 -37.34 -14.48 9.94
C TYR A 260 -37.65 -13.79 8.61
N ASP A 261 -37.03 -12.64 8.37
CA ASP A 261 -37.20 -11.87 7.13
C ASP A 261 -36.28 -12.42 6.03
N TYR A 262 -36.89 -13.03 5.01
CA TYR A 262 -36.21 -13.53 3.82
C TYR A 262 -35.42 -12.45 3.06
N LEU A 263 -36.01 -11.27 2.87
CA LEU A 263 -35.40 -10.20 2.07
C LEU A 263 -34.24 -9.57 2.82
N GLN A 264 -34.36 -9.39 4.14
CA GLN A 264 -33.24 -8.92 4.96
C GLN A 264 -32.11 -9.95 5.02
N LEU A 265 -32.41 -11.24 5.16
CA LEU A 265 -31.38 -12.29 5.11
C LEU A 265 -30.69 -12.38 3.75
N GLN A 266 -31.44 -12.29 2.64
CA GLN A 266 -30.86 -12.24 1.30
C GLN A 266 -29.93 -11.02 1.13
N LYS A 267 -30.35 -9.85 1.64
CA LYS A 267 -29.53 -8.64 1.64
C LYS A 267 -28.26 -8.80 2.49
N ASP A 268 -28.37 -9.39 3.69
CA ASP A 268 -27.23 -9.63 4.58
C ASP A 268 -26.22 -10.59 3.93
N VAL A 269 -26.67 -11.71 3.35
CA VAL A 269 -25.83 -12.68 2.62
C VAL A 269 -25.12 -12.03 1.43
N ASN A 270 -25.85 -11.25 0.62
CA ASN A 270 -25.27 -10.54 -0.53
C ASN A 270 -24.21 -9.51 -0.08
N THR A 271 -24.52 -8.72 0.95
CA THR A 271 -23.61 -7.71 1.52
C THR A 271 -22.31 -8.33 2.01
N LEU A 272 -22.40 -9.46 2.73
CA LEU A 272 -21.24 -10.22 3.19
C LEU A 272 -20.42 -10.77 2.02
N SER A 273 -21.09 -11.38 1.03
CA SER A 273 -20.44 -11.96 -0.14
C SER A 273 -19.68 -10.92 -0.97
N GLU A 274 -20.28 -9.76 -1.20
CA GLU A 274 -19.65 -8.64 -1.92
C GLU A 274 -18.49 -8.03 -1.13
N TYR A 275 -18.67 -7.80 0.18
CA TYR A 275 -17.62 -7.27 1.04
C TYR A 275 -16.38 -8.18 1.07
N PHE A 276 -16.56 -9.48 1.33
CA PHE A 276 -15.43 -10.41 1.48
C PHE A 276 -14.79 -10.81 0.14
N LYS A 277 -15.53 -10.73 -0.98
CA LYS A 277 -14.98 -10.87 -2.34
C LYS A 277 -14.00 -9.75 -2.68
N ASN A 278 -14.33 -8.52 -2.30
CA ASN A 278 -13.54 -7.33 -2.66
C ASN A 278 -12.51 -6.94 -1.59
N SER A 279 -12.62 -7.44 -0.35
CA SER A 279 -11.70 -7.09 0.75
C SER A 279 -10.36 -7.82 0.62
N ARG A 280 -9.26 -7.09 0.83
CA ARG A 280 -7.88 -7.58 0.76
C ARG A 280 -7.17 -7.46 2.11
N VAL A 281 -6.24 -8.37 2.37
CA VAL A 281 -5.49 -8.42 3.65
C VAL A 281 -4.49 -7.26 3.70
N GLY A 282 -4.45 -6.53 4.81
CA GLY A 282 -3.53 -5.41 5.01
C GLY A 282 -3.83 -4.13 4.20
N ASP A 283 -4.82 -4.14 3.32
CA ASP A 283 -5.24 -2.98 2.54
C ASP A 283 -6.18 -2.04 3.32
N GLY A 284 -6.46 -0.88 2.73
CA GLY A 284 -7.51 0.03 3.19
C GLY A 284 -8.90 -0.45 2.80
N ARG A 285 -9.93 0.23 3.33
CA ARG A 285 -11.34 -0.01 2.97
C ARG A 285 -11.51 0.08 1.46
N ASN A 286 -12.34 -0.79 0.87
CA ASN A 286 -12.83 -0.58 -0.49
C ASN A 286 -13.44 0.83 -0.59
N SER A 287 -13.03 1.57 -1.61
CA SER A 287 -13.28 3.03 -1.74
C SER A 287 -14.75 3.42 -1.64
N ASP A 288 -15.65 2.49 -1.96
CA ASP A 288 -17.06 2.77 -2.21
C ASP A 288 -17.97 2.44 -1.01
N THR A 289 -17.44 1.84 0.06
CA THR A 289 -18.22 1.53 1.27
C THR A 289 -17.51 1.91 2.57
N ASN A 290 -18.16 2.77 3.36
CA ASN A 290 -17.66 3.26 4.66
C ASN A 290 -17.71 2.23 5.81
N VAL A 291 -17.80 0.92 5.50
CA VAL A 291 -18.12 -0.13 6.47
C VAL A 291 -16.87 -0.84 6.96
N SER A 292 -16.77 -1.06 8.28
CA SER A 292 -15.61 -1.71 8.89
C SER A 292 -15.69 -3.23 8.86
N LEU A 293 -14.52 -3.89 8.93
CA LEU A 293 -14.42 -5.34 9.10
C LEU A 293 -15.19 -5.82 10.33
N ASP A 294 -15.10 -5.09 11.45
CA ASP A 294 -15.81 -5.46 12.70
C ASP A 294 -17.33 -5.46 12.50
N SER A 295 -17.89 -4.47 11.78
CA SER A 295 -19.31 -4.46 11.42
C SER A 295 -19.70 -5.66 10.56
N MET A 296 -18.81 -6.08 9.65
CA MET A 296 -19.03 -7.25 8.78
C MET A 296 -18.88 -8.59 9.52
N ILE A 297 -17.99 -8.67 10.51
CA ILE A 297 -17.86 -9.85 11.40
C ILE A 297 -19.12 -10.00 12.26
N VAL A 298 -19.62 -8.90 12.84
CA VAL A 298 -20.89 -8.91 13.61
C VAL A 298 -22.07 -9.31 12.72
N LEU A 299 -22.15 -8.79 11.49
CA LEU A 299 -23.17 -9.17 10.53
C LEU A 299 -23.06 -10.65 10.13
N TYR A 300 -21.85 -11.14 9.87
CA TYR A 300 -21.55 -12.53 9.55
C TYR A 300 -22.02 -13.48 10.67
N GLN A 301 -21.58 -13.23 11.91
CA GLN A 301 -21.94 -14.05 13.08
C GLN A 301 -23.46 -14.07 13.32
N LYS A 302 -24.12 -12.91 13.24
CA LYS A 302 -25.58 -12.79 13.35
C LYS A 302 -26.29 -13.60 12.26
N THR A 303 -25.86 -13.46 11.01
CA THR A 303 -26.47 -14.13 9.86
C THR A 303 -26.28 -15.64 9.94
N LEU A 304 -25.05 -16.11 10.19
CA LEU A 304 -24.73 -17.53 10.31
C LEU A 304 -25.51 -18.21 11.47
N SER A 305 -25.63 -17.55 12.62
CA SER A 305 -26.44 -18.01 13.75
C SER A 305 -27.94 -18.08 13.42
N THR A 306 -28.44 -17.07 12.70
CA THR A 306 -29.83 -17.03 12.24
C THR A 306 -30.13 -18.17 11.27
N LEU A 307 -29.29 -18.36 10.25
CA LEU A 307 -29.41 -19.46 9.27
C LEU A 307 -29.26 -20.83 9.94
N SER A 308 -28.35 -21.00 10.90
CA SER A 308 -28.21 -22.26 11.65
C SER A 308 -29.50 -22.59 12.43
N THR A 309 -30.16 -21.58 13.01
CA THR A 309 -31.44 -21.76 13.71
C THR A 309 -32.59 -22.11 12.75
N ILE A 310 -32.59 -21.53 11.55
CA ILE A 310 -33.51 -21.90 10.45
C ILE A 310 -33.26 -23.35 10.02
N GLN A 311 -32.00 -23.76 9.83
CA GLN A 311 -31.64 -25.13 9.47
C GLN A 311 -32.10 -26.14 10.53
N LEU A 312 -31.93 -25.85 11.83
CA LEU A 312 -32.48 -26.68 12.90
C LEU A 312 -34.01 -26.83 12.81
N THR A 313 -34.72 -25.77 12.41
CA THR A 313 -36.17 -25.82 12.18
C THR A 313 -36.52 -26.66 10.94
N LYS A 314 -35.75 -26.55 9.85
CA LYS A 314 -35.89 -27.41 8.66
C LYS A 314 -35.62 -28.88 8.97
N ASN A 315 -34.65 -29.18 9.83
CA ASN A 315 -34.24 -30.55 10.16
C ASN A 315 -35.40 -31.40 10.72
N ALA A 316 -36.42 -30.78 11.35
CA ALA A 316 -37.63 -31.46 11.82
C ALA A 316 -38.45 -32.14 10.70
N VAL A 317 -38.30 -31.71 9.45
CA VAL A 317 -38.98 -32.27 8.26
C VAL A 317 -38.03 -32.67 7.14
N ARG A 318 -36.72 -32.61 7.39
CA ARG A 318 -35.70 -32.81 6.35
C ARG A 318 -35.73 -34.22 5.77
N THR A 319 -35.79 -35.25 6.61
CA THR A 319 -35.81 -36.65 6.16
C THR A 319 -36.93 -36.95 5.16
N PRO A 320 -38.23 -36.64 5.43
CA PRO A 320 -39.29 -36.87 4.44
C PRO A 320 -39.15 -35.95 3.21
N PHE A 321 -38.74 -34.69 3.37
CA PHE A 321 -38.55 -33.75 2.25
C PHE A 321 -37.42 -34.18 1.29
N ASP A 322 -36.28 -34.62 1.82
CA ASP A 322 -35.13 -35.08 1.03
C ASP A 322 -35.48 -36.38 0.28
N GLU A 323 -36.23 -37.30 0.89
CA GLU A 323 -36.75 -38.49 0.21
C GLU A 323 -37.78 -38.13 -0.89
N MET A 324 -38.66 -37.16 -0.65
CA MET A 324 -39.57 -36.64 -1.69
C MET A 324 -38.78 -36.06 -2.87
N ASN A 325 -37.77 -35.22 -2.62
CA ASN A 325 -36.92 -34.68 -3.69
C ASN A 325 -36.17 -35.77 -4.44
N ARG A 326 -35.68 -36.80 -3.74
CA ARG A 326 -34.99 -37.94 -4.36
C ARG A 326 -35.91 -38.71 -5.31
N ILE A 327 -37.17 -38.93 -4.93
CA ILE A 327 -38.17 -39.57 -5.79
C ILE A 327 -38.54 -38.67 -6.97
N ALA A 328 -38.85 -37.39 -6.71
CA ALA A 328 -39.20 -36.42 -7.76
C ALA A 328 -38.08 -36.24 -8.80
N LYS A 329 -36.82 -36.18 -8.37
CA LYS A 329 -35.65 -36.12 -9.25
C LYS A 329 -35.52 -37.37 -10.13
N ALA A 330 -35.78 -38.55 -9.57
CA ALA A 330 -35.74 -39.82 -10.30
C ALA A 330 -36.93 -40.05 -11.25
N MET A 331 -38.01 -39.26 -11.11
CA MET A 331 -39.20 -39.34 -11.96
C MET A 331 -38.96 -38.74 -13.36
N PRO A 332 -39.46 -39.37 -14.45
CA PRO A 332 -39.48 -38.77 -15.78
C PRO A 332 -40.29 -37.46 -15.82
N GLY A 333 -39.80 -36.46 -16.54
CA GLY A 333 -40.37 -35.11 -16.59
C GLY A 333 -39.27 -34.05 -16.53
N THR A 334 -39.60 -32.79 -16.80
CA THR A 334 -38.58 -31.73 -16.84
C THR A 334 -38.20 -31.24 -15.44
N GLU A 335 -36.95 -30.80 -15.28
CA GLU A 335 -36.49 -30.08 -14.09
C GLU A 335 -36.92 -28.60 -14.18
N PRO A 336 -37.20 -27.91 -13.06
CA PRO A 336 -37.22 -26.45 -13.02
C PRO A 336 -35.78 -25.91 -13.08
N GLN A 337 -35.56 -24.79 -13.79
CA GLN A 337 -34.24 -24.17 -13.96
C GLN A 337 -33.77 -23.41 -12.72
N ASN A 338 -34.70 -22.90 -11.91
CA ASN A 338 -34.42 -22.11 -10.71
C ASN A 338 -35.61 -22.15 -9.72
N LEU A 339 -35.42 -21.55 -8.54
CA LEU A 339 -36.43 -21.51 -7.48
C LEU A 339 -37.71 -20.77 -7.91
N ASP A 340 -37.62 -19.65 -8.62
CA ASP A 340 -38.80 -18.91 -9.07
C ASP A 340 -39.62 -19.69 -10.10
N GLU A 341 -38.98 -20.43 -11.00
CA GLU A 341 -39.70 -21.38 -11.87
C GLU A 341 -40.34 -22.50 -11.05
N MET A 342 -39.61 -23.11 -10.10
CA MET A 342 -40.16 -24.18 -9.26
C MET A 342 -41.39 -23.73 -8.48
N LEU A 343 -41.44 -22.49 -7.97
CA LEU A 343 -42.59 -21.95 -7.25
C LEU A 343 -43.83 -21.74 -8.13
N ASN A 344 -43.64 -21.36 -9.40
CA ASN A 344 -44.74 -21.05 -10.32
C ASN A 344 -45.17 -22.26 -11.18
N ALA A 345 -44.25 -23.16 -11.48
CA ALA A 345 -44.44 -24.35 -12.31
C ALA A 345 -43.56 -25.50 -11.78
N PRO A 346 -43.96 -26.15 -10.66
CA PRO A 346 -43.14 -27.15 -9.98
C PRO A 346 -42.92 -28.44 -10.78
N LYS A 347 -43.70 -28.69 -11.85
CA LYS A 347 -43.58 -29.87 -12.73
C LYS A 347 -43.57 -31.16 -11.88
N LYS A 348 -42.52 -31.97 -11.98
CA LYS A 348 -42.33 -33.20 -11.20
C LYS A 348 -42.08 -33.00 -9.69
N TYR A 349 -41.81 -31.78 -9.24
CA TYR A 349 -41.65 -31.42 -7.82
C TYR A 349 -42.94 -30.89 -7.17
N THR A 350 -44.10 -31.08 -7.80
CA THR A 350 -45.39 -30.58 -7.25
C THR A 350 -45.62 -31.02 -5.82
N VAL A 351 -45.42 -32.31 -5.50
CA VAL A 351 -45.61 -32.81 -4.14
C VAL A 351 -44.55 -32.31 -3.15
N PRO A 352 -43.22 -32.36 -3.45
CA PRO A 352 -42.20 -31.70 -2.61
C PRO A 352 -42.47 -30.21 -2.35
N LEU A 353 -42.92 -29.44 -3.36
CA LEU A 353 -43.29 -28.05 -3.16
C LEU A 353 -44.52 -27.91 -2.26
N ARG A 354 -45.59 -28.65 -2.56
CA ARG A 354 -46.85 -28.63 -1.79
C ARG A 354 -46.63 -29.00 -0.32
N PHE A 355 -45.70 -29.91 -0.04
CA PHE A 355 -45.28 -30.23 1.33
C PHE A 355 -44.77 -29.02 2.11
N VAL A 356 -44.07 -28.10 1.45
CA VAL A 356 -43.59 -26.84 2.06
C VAL A 356 -44.68 -25.77 2.00
N SER A 357 -45.32 -25.55 0.85
CA SER A 357 -46.31 -24.47 0.69
C SER A 357 -47.52 -24.65 1.59
N ASP A 358 -48.05 -25.87 1.71
CA ASP A 358 -49.26 -26.15 2.49
C ASP A 358 -48.98 -26.18 3.99
N ALA A 359 -47.71 -26.11 4.38
CA ALA A 359 -47.26 -26.00 5.77
C ALA A 359 -47.06 -24.55 6.24
N VAL A 360 -46.85 -23.59 5.33
CA VAL A 360 -46.58 -22.18 5.71
C VAL A 360 -47.38 -21.12 4.96
N GLU A 361 -47.86 -21.38 3.74
CA GLU A 361 -48.65 -20.50 2.86
C GLU A 361 -48.00 -19.17 2.44
N ASP A 362 -46.94 -18.71 3.11
CA ASP A 362 -46.20 -17.48 2.81
C ASP A 362 -45.02 -17.72 1.86
N THR A 363 -45.04 -17.06 0.70
CA THR A 363 -44.01 -17.16 -0.35
C THR A 363 -42.60 -16.86 0.15
N ASN A 364 -42.43 -15.87 1.04
CA ASN A 364 -41.10 -15.53 1.57
C ASN A 364 -40.57 -16.64 2.50
N THR A 365 -41.43 -17.25 3.32
CA THR A 365 -41.09 -18.40 4.16
C THR A 365 -40.77 -19.64 3.31
N ILE A 366 -41.48 -19.87 2.20
CA ILE A 366 -41.15 -20.94 1.26
C ILE A 366 -39.76 -20.67 0.63
N LYS A 367 -39.50 -19.46 0.13
CA LYS A 367 -38.19 -19.08 -0.40
C LYS A 367 -37.07 -19.25 0.64
N LEU A 368 -37.32 -18.84 1.89
CA LEU A 368 -36.37 -19.03 2.99
C LEU A 368 -36.08 -20.51 3.28
N PHE A 369 -37.11 -21.36 3.22
CA PHE A 369 -36.93 -22.80 3.35
C PHE A 369 -35.97 -23.33 2.28
N TYR A 370 -36.15 -22.97 1.00
CA TYR A 370 -35.25 -23.45 -0.06
C TYR A 370 -33.83 -22.83 0.03
N SER A 371 -33.69 -21.51 0.16
CA SER A 371 -32.39 -20.83 0.06
C SER A 371 -31.45 -20.99 1.28
N CYS A 372 -31.96 -21.39 2.45
CA CYS A 372 -31.17 -21.33 3.69
C CYS A 372 -29.89 -22.18 3.68
N ASP A 373 -29.91 -23.39 3.12
CA ASP A 373 -28.73 -24.26 3.12
C ASP A 373 -27.66 -23.74 2.15
N ASP A 374 -28.06 -23.22 0.98
CA ASP A 374 -27.15 -22.62 0.01
C ASP A 374 -26.46 -21.38 0.60
N TRP A 375 -27.21 -20.54 1.34
CA TRP A 375 -26.63 -19.41 2.05
C TRP A 375 -25.67 -19.83 3.18
N LEU A 376 -25.94 -20.93 3.89
CA LEU A 376 -24.98 -21.49 4.86
C LEU A 376 -23.69 -21.94 4.16
N LEU A 377 -23.80 -22.66 3.05
CA LEU A 377 -22.66 -23.13 2.25
C LEU A 377 -21.85 -21.98 1.64
N GLN A 378 -22.50 -20.87 1.27
CA GLN A 378 -21.84 -19.65 0.78
C GLN A 378 -21.09 -18.91 1.89
N LEU A 379 -21.68 -18.82 3.10
CA LEU A 379 -21.09 -18.05 4.20
C LEU A 379 -20.03 -18.85 4.99
N GLN A 380 -20.19 -20.14 5.22
CA GLN A 380 -19.24 -20.95 6.03
C GLN A 380 -17.75 -20.80 5.62
N PRO A 381 -17.38 -20.80 4.33
CA PRO A 381 -15.99 -20.58 3.90
C PRO A 381 -15.41 -19.20 4.27
N LEU A 382 -16.27 -18.20 4.53
CA LEU A 382 -15.84 -16.83 4.84
C LEU A 382 -15.16 -16.71 6.20
N GLN A 383 -15.34 -17.66 7.13
CA GLN A 383 -14.61 -17.65 8.41
C GLN A 383 -13.09 -17.57 8.18
N LYS A 384 -12.56 -18.41 7.27
CA LYS A 384 -11.14 -18.38 6.92
C LYS A 384 -10.72 -17.03 6.35
N ARG A 385 -11.59 -16.38 5.55
CA ARG A 385 -11.31 -15.05 4.99
C ARG A 385 -11.35 -13.96 6.06
N ILE A 386 -12.22 -14.08 7.06
CA ILE A 386 -12.24 -13.23 8.26
C ILE A 386 -10.92 -13.38 9.02
N ASP A 387 -10.49 -14.61 9.32
CA ASP A 387 -9.25 -14.89 10.03
C ASP A 387 -8.02 -14.30 9.29
N GLU A 388 -7.99 -14.44 7.96
CA GLU A 388 -6.98 -13.82 7.09
C GLU A 388 -7.01 -12.28 7.17
N LEU A 389 -8.19 -11.65 7.09
CA LEU A 389 -8.35 -10.19 7.16
C LEU A 389 -8.06 -9.61 8.54
N GLN A 390 -8.23 -10.39 9.61
CA GLN A 390 -7.86 -10.03 10.98
C GLN A 390 -6.36 -10.25 11.29
N SER A 391 -5.64 -11.02 10.46
CA SER A 391 -4.23 -11.33 10.70
C SER A 391 -3.28 -10.12 10.58
N VAL A 392 -3.75 -9.00 10.01
CA VAL A 392 -3.02 -7.74 9.86
C VAL A 392 -3.93 -6.57 10.16
N ASN A 393 -3.39 -5.51 10.78
CA ASN A 393 -4.09 -4.24 10.91
C ASN A 393 -4.50 -3.68 9.52
N GLN A 394 -5.71 -3.15 9.41
CA GLN A 394 -6.18 -2.46 8.19
C GLN A 394 -5.23 -1.31 7.81
N ASN A 395 -5.08 -1.06 6.51
CA ASN A 395 -4.20 -0.05 5.92
C ASN A 395 -2.70 -0.28 6.17
N PHE A 396 -2.26 -1.49 6.57
CA PHE A 396 -0.85 -1.82 6.72
C PHE A 396 -0.03 -1.54 5.45
N ILE A 397 -0.45 -2.03 4.28
CA ILE A 397 0.25 -1.84 3.01
C ILE A 397 0.25 -0.33 2.61
N PRO A 398 -0.90 0.39 2.59
CA PRO A 398 -0.91 1.84 2.41
C PRO A 398 -0.04 2.64 3.39
N SER A 399 0.03 2.21 4.66
CA SER A 399 0.86 2.84 5.69
C SER A 399 2.35 2.61 5.42
N LEU A 400 2.72 1.39 5.01
CA LEU A 400 4.08 1.03 4.60
C LEU A 400 4.53 1.86 3.38
N ASN A 401 3.69 1.91 2.35
CA ASN A 401 3.89 2.74 1.15
C ASN A 401 4.13 4.22 1.52
N LYS A 402 3.29 4.78 2.40
CA LYS A 402 3.43 6.16 2.91
C LYS A 402 4.74 6.36 3.68
N LYS A 403 5.16 5.41 4.52
CA LYS A 403 6.46 5.46 5.22
C LYS A 403 7.63 5.43 4.23
N ILE A 404 7.59 4.58 3.20
CA ILE A 404 8.63 4.48 2.15
C ILE A 404 8.70 5.78 1.34
N ASN A 405 7.56 6.37 0.95
CA ASN A 405 7.53 7.66 0.26
C ASN A 405 8.10 8.79 1.14
N ASN A 406 7.78 8.82 2.43
CA ASN A 406 8.33 9.80 3.38
C ASN A 406 9.85 9.62 3.58
N LEU A 407 10.34 8.38 3.59
CA LEU A 407 11.78 8.07 3.63
C LEU A 407 12.48 8.57 2.36
N SER A 408 11.92 8.29 1.18
CA SER A 408 12.42 8.79 -0.11
C SER A 408 12.48 10.33 -0.14
N ASN A 409 11.41 11.00 0.30
CA ASN A 409 11.36 12.46 0.42
C ASN A 409 12.33 13.03 1.46
N SER A 410 12.71 12.26 2.48
CA SER A 410 13.72 12.68 3.45
C SER A 410 15.13 12.59 2.86
N LEU A 411 15.40 11.61 1.98
CA LEU A 411 16.68 11.49 1.28
C LEU A 411 16.93 12.63 0.27
N THR A 412 15.89 13.27 -0.30
CA THR A 412 16.08 14.35 -1.28
C THR A 412 16.55 15.69 -0.67
N THR A 413 16.46 15.86 0.66
CA THR A 413 16.91 17.10 1.34
C THR A 413 18.38 17.04 1.78
N LEU A 414 18.94 15.83 1.98
CA LEU A 414 20.33 15.62 2.40
C LEU A 414 21.38 16.29 1.48
N PRO A 415 21.27 16.29 0.13
CA PRO A 415 22.26 16.93 -0.73
C PRO A 415 22.44 18.44 -0.49
N ALA A 416 21.40 19.13 -0.04
CA ALA A 416 21.49 20.54 0.33
C ALA A 416 22.21 20.73 1.68
N GLN A 417 21.94 19.84 2.65
CA GLN A 417 22.59 19.85 3.96
C GLN A 417 24.09 19.48 3.86
N LYS A 418 24.45 18.47 3.06
CA LYS A 418 25.83 18.12 2.69
C LYS A 418 26.60 19.32 2.13
N LYS A 419 26.05 20.00 1.12
CA LYS A 419 26.65 21.21 0.54
C LYS A 419 26.82 22.35 1.56
N SER A 420 25.93 22.46 2.54
CA SER A 420 26.04 23.45 3.62
C SER A 420 27.24 23.13 4.54
N PHE A 421 27.35 21.88 4.99
CA PHE A 421 28.47 21.39 5.80
C PHE A 421 29.82 21.50 5.08
N GLU A 422 29.91 21.03 3.84
CA GLU A 422 31.11 21.15 3.00
C GLU A 422 31.54 22.60 2.76
N ARG A 423 30.57 23.51 2.62
CA ARG A 423 30.83 24.96 2.52
C ARG A 423 31.35 25.52 3.84
N ALA A 424 30.80 25.12 4.98
CA ALA A 424 31.29 25.53 6.30
C ALA A 424 32.74 25.06 6.54
N LEU A 425 33.05 23.80 6.20
CA LEU A 425 34.41 23.26 6.22
C LEU A 425 35.37 24.08 5.33
N SER A 426 34.97 24.35 4.08
CA SER A 426 35.79 25.10 3.11
C SER A 426 36.06 26.55 3.54
N ILE A 427 35.12 27.20 4.23
CA ILE A 427 35.30 28.55 4.79
C ILE A 427 36.21 28.50 6.02
N SER A 428 35.99 27.57 6.93
CA SER A 428 36.75 27.46 8.19
C SER A 428 38.21 27.08 7.93
N ALA A 429 38.46 26.16 6.99
CA ALA A 429 39.80 25.79 6.54
C ALA A 429 40.62 26.98 5.99
N LYS A 430 39.96 28.01 5.44
CA LYS A 430 40.60 29.23 4.90
C LYS A 430 40.80 30.34 5.92
N LYS A 431 39.93 30.43 6.94
CA LYS A 431 39.97 31.49 7.96
C LYS A 431 40.81 31.12 9.18
N GLY A 432 40.85 29.84 9.54
CA GLY A 432 41.71 29.31 10.59
C GLY A 432 41.46 29.81 12.01
N THR A 433 40.24 30.29 12.33
CA THR A 433 39.87 30.62 13.72
C THR A 433 39.07 29.47 14.34
N GLY A 434 39.40 29.07 15.58
CA GLY A 434 38.68 27.99 16.28
C GLY A 434 37.17 28.26 16.43
N LYS A 435 36.78 29.53 16.50
CA LYS A 435 35.37 29.97 16.57
C LYS A 435 34.55 29.60 15.32
N ASP A 436 35.17 29.53 14.14
CA ASP A 436 34.45 29.15 12.91
C ASP A 436 34.02 27.67 12.94
N PHE A 437 34.82 26.81 13.59
CA PHE A 437 34.55 25.38 13.75
C PHE A 437 33.51 25.10 14.86
N ASP A 438 33.67 25.69 16.05
CA ASP A 438 32.71 25.55 17.14
C ASP A 438 31.33 26.17 16.85
N GLY A 439 31.27 27.09 15.88
CA GLY A 439 30.03 27.67 15.36
C GLY A 439 29.51 26.93 14.12
N SER A 440 29.82 27.46 12.93
CA SER A 440 29.17 27.09 11.67
C SER A 440 29.39 25.64 11.22
N VAL A 441 30.57 25.07 11.49
CA VAL A 441 30.85 23.66 11.16
C VAL A 441 30.09 22.74 12.08
N LYS A 442 30.09 23.02 13.40
CA LYS A 442 29.34 22.25 14.39
C LYS A 442 27.83 22.27 14.14
N GLU A 443 27.24 23.44 13.91
CA GLU A 443 25.81 23.57 13.64
C GLU A 443 25.39 22.77 12.39
N SER A 444 26.16 22.89 11.29
CA SER A 444 25.87 22.14 10.06
C SER A 444 26.15 20.64 10.17
N PHE A 445 27.14 20.23 10.97
CA PHE A 445 27.41 18.84 11.32
C PHE A 445 26.25 18.23 12.13
N ASP A 446 25.84 18.87 13.23
CA ASP A 446 24.79 18.37 14.14
C ASP A 446 23.47 18.18 13.39
N VAL A 447 23.09 19.15 12.54
CA VAL A 447 21.88 19.08 11.70
C VAL A 447 21.95 17.90 10.71
N LEU A 448 23.08 17.73 10.01
CA LEU A 448 23.23 16.66 9.01
C LEU A 448 23.31 15.28 9.68
N GLN A 449 24.03 15.15 10.79
CA GLN A 449 24.12 13.92 11.58
C GLN A 449 22.74 13.50 12.11
N PHE A 450 21.94 14.45 12.60
CA PHE A 450 20.57 14.22 13.05
C PHE A 450 19.67 13.77 11.89
N SER A 451 19.71 14.44 10.73
CA SER A 451 18.95 14.05 9.54
C SER A 451 19.23 12.61 9.11
N ILE A 452 20.52 12.24 8.96
CA ILE A 452 20.93 10.90 8.53
C ILE A 452 20.51 9.85 9.56
N SER A 453 20.71 10.12 10.86
CA SER A 453 20.32 9.20 11.93
C SER A 453 18.79 9.01 12.03
N LYS A 454 18.00 10.06 11.76
CA LYS A 454 16.54 9.99 11.67
C LYS A 454 16.08 9.16 10.47
N ILE A 455 16.72 9.33 9.31
CA ILE A 455 16.49 8.54 8.09
C ILE A 455 16.80 7.06 8.35
N ARG A 456 17.94 6.76 8.98
CA ARG A 456 18.32 5.39 9.37
C ARG A 456 17.28 4.75 10.29
N LYS A 457 16.89 5.42 11.37
CA LYS A 457 15.84 4.94 12.28
C LYS A 457 14.49 4.72 11.59
N SER A 458 14.13 5.58 10.63
CA SER A 458 12.92 5.43 9.82
C SER A 458 13.01 4.21 8.90
N TYR A 459 14.16 3.97 8.26
CA TYR A 459 14.41 2.78 7.44
C TYR A 459 14.33 1.50 8.27
N ASP A 460 15.03 1.43 9.40
CA ASP A 460 15.03 0.23 10.28
C ASP A 460 13.62 -0.08 10.80
N GLY A 461 12.81 0.94 11.11
CA GLY A 461 11.41 0.78 11.49
C GLY A 461 10.48 0.32 10.35
N ILE A 462 10.82 0.58 9.08
CA ILE A 462 10.10 0.04 7.92
C ILE A 462 10.52 -1.41 7.68
N VAL A 463 11.82 -1.73 7.79
CA VAL A 463 12.34 -3.11 7.71
C VAL A 463 11.67 -3.99 8.77
N ALA A 464 11.60 -3.53 10.02
CA ALA A 464 10.94 -4.27 11.10
C ALA A 464 9.45 -4.55 10.78
N SER A 465 8.69 -3.56 10.29
CA SER A 465 7.31 -3.79 9.83
C SER A 465 7.24 -4.84 8.71
N ILE A 466 8.17 -4.85 7.75
CA ILE A 466 8.19 -5.86 6.67
C ILE A 466 8.46 -7.27 7.23
N GLU A 467 9.39 -7.40 8.18
CA GLU A 467 9.67 -8.70 8.82
C GLU A 467 8.46 -9.22 9.63
N GLU A 468 7.77 -8.35 10.38
CA GLU A 468 6.50 -8.68 11.05
C GLU A 468 5.45 -9.20 10.04
N GLY A 469 5.38 -8.59 8.86
CA GLY A 469 4.48 -9.00 7.78
C GLY A 469 4.73 -10.41 7.22
N LYS A 470 5.94 -10.97 7.33
CA LYS A 470 6.25 -12.30 6.75
C LYS A 470 5.52 -13.46 7.43
N ALA A 471 4.99 -13.27 8.64
CA ALA A 471 4.24 -14.31 9.35
C ALA A 471 2.88 -14.63 8.70
N ILE A 472 2.34 -13.71 7.88
CA ILE A 472 1.01 -13.83 7.28
C ILE A 472 1.03 -14.68 6.02
N LYS A 473 0.28 -15.79 6.02
CA LYS A 473 0.29 -16.79 4.94
C LYS A 473 -0.52 -16.42 3.68
N ASN A 474 -1.22 -15.27 3.67
CA ASN A 474 -2.02 -14.86 2.51
C ASN A 474 -1.12 -14.46 1.33
N ALA A 475 -1.26 -15.14 0.19
CA ALA A 475 -0.37 -14.98 -0.96
C ALA A 475 -0.49 -13.61 -1.67
N GLU A 476 -1.68 -13.02 -1.71
CA GLU A 476 -1.92 -11.69 -2.28
C GLU A 476 -1.19 -10.62 -1.45
N PHE A 477 -1.34 -10.68 -0.12
CA PHE A 477 -0.61 -9.81 0.81
C PHE A 477 0.90 -9.98 0.73
N GLN A 478 1.41 -11.22 0.62
CA GLN A 478 2.85 -11.45 0.44
C GLN A 478 3.37 -10.90 -0.90
N GLY A 479 2.54 -10.89 -1.95
CA GLY A 479 2.83 -10.19 -3.20
C GLY A 479 3.02 -8.69 -2.99
N SER A 480 2.02 -8.00 -2.43
CA SER A 480 2.09 -6.56 -2.14
C SER A 480 3.23 -6.20 -1.16
N LEU A 481 3.49 -7.06 -0.17
CA LEU A 481 4.60 -6.89 0.77
C LEU A 481 5.97 -7.00 0.08
N ALA A 482 6.10 -7.94 -0.87
CA ALA A 482 7.31 -8.08 -1.67
C ALA A 482 7.53 -6.87 -2.61
N GLU A 483 6.47 -6.32 -3.20
CA GLU A 483 6.55 -5.08 -4.01
C GLU A 483 7.06 -3.89 -3.17
N GLU A 484 6.47 -3.65 -1.99
CA GLU A 484 6.94 -2.59 -1.09
C GLU A 484 8.36 -2.85 -0.57
N LYS A 485 8.74 -4.13 -0.36
CA LYS A 485 10.12 -4.50 -0.05
C LYS A 485 11.08 -4.14 -1.20
N VAL A 486 10.74 -4.44 -2.45
CA VAL A 486 11.58 -4.05 -3.61
C VAL A 486 11.75 -2.52 -3.68
N ARG A 487 10.69 -1.75 -3.40
CA ARG A 487 10.76 -0.27 -3.34
C ARG A 487 11.66 0.22 -2.20
N LEU A 488 11.66 -0.44 -1.05
CA LEU A 488 12.57 -0.13 0.06
C LEU A 488 14.02 -0.51 -0.27
N ASP A 489 14.24 -1.69 -0.86
CA ASP A 489 15.56 -2.21 -1.20
C ASP A 489 16.26 -1.28 -2.24
N GLN A 490 15.50 -0.62 -3.13
CA GLN A 490 16.01 0.44 -4.03
C GLN A 490 16.56 1.68 -3.30
N LEU A 491 16.12 1.95 -2.06
CA LEU A 491 16.62 3.06 -1.24
C LEU A 491 17.84 2.65 -0.40
N THR A 492 18.06 1.35 -0.15
CA THR A 492 19.11 0.83 0.73
C THR A 492 20.52 1.31 0.36
N PRO A 493 20.98 1.27 -0.91
CA PRO A 493 22.32 1.75 -1.27
C PRO A 493 22.51 3.25 -1.00
N LYS A 494 21.45 4.06 -1.17
CA LYS A 494 21.50 5.49 -0.85
C LYS A 494 21.67 5.68 0.66
N ILE A 495 20.88 4.97 1.46
CA ILE A 495 20.93 5.08 2.94
C ILE A 495 22.28 4.60 3.49
N GLN A 496 22.89 3.57 2.88
CA GLN A 496 24.25 3.15 3.20
C GLN A 496 25.28 4.24 2.90
N ALA A 497 25.25 4.84 1.71
CA ALA A 497 26.18 5.92 1.33
C ALA A 497 26.00 7.19 2.20
N GLU A 498 24.80 7.47 2.70
CA GLU A 498 24.56 8.57 3.66
C GLU A 498 25.14 8.24 5.05
N GLU A 499 25.01 6.99 5.52
CA GLU A 499 25.60 6.55 6.79
C GLU A 499 27.14 6.50 6.74
N GLU A 500 27.71 6.05 5.61
CA GLU A 500 29.16 6.12 5.34
C GLU A 500 29.66 7.57 5.36
N TYR A 501 28.95 8.49 4.71
CA TYR A 501 29.28 9.92 4.76
C TYR A 501 29.23 10.45 6.20
N LYS A 502 28.20 10.09 6.99
CA LYS A 502 28.10 10.48 8.41
C LYS A 502 29.33 10.02 9.21
N ASN A 503 29.80 8.81 8.95
CA ASN A 503 30.98 8.25 9.61
C ASN A 503 32.30 8.89 9.13
N ALA A 504 32.34 9.45 7.92
CA ALA A 504 33.47 10.22 7.39
C ALA A 504 33.48 11.68 7.85
N MET A 505 32.34 12.30 8.21
CA MET A 505 32.28 13.71 8.61
C MET A 505 33.30 14.13 9.69
N PRO A 506 33.60 13.34 10.74
CA PRO A 506 34.62 13.69 11.73
C PRO A 506 36.03 13.84 11.13
N SER A 507 36.44 12.97 10.19
CA SER A 507 37.75 13.10 9.53
C SER A 507 37.77 14.28 8.56
N MET A 508 36.65 14.61 7.92
CA MET A 508 36.52 15.83 7.10
C MET A 508 36.69 17.11 7.92
N ILE A 509 36.22 17.11 9.18
CA ILE A 509 36.45 18.20 10.15
C ILE A 509 37.94 18.24 10.54
N GLU A 510 38.55 17.11 10.87
CA GLU A 510 39.98 17.03 11.22
C GLU A 510 40.89 17.50 10.09
N ASP A 511 40.61 17.14 8.84
CA ASP A 511 41.35 17.59 7.66
C ASP A 511 41.18 19.09 7.39
N ALA A 512 39.99 19.65 7.67
CA ALA A 512 39.78 21.09 7.60
C ALA A 512 40.57 21.84 8.70
N TYR A 513 40.67 21.28 9.90
CA TYR A 513 41.54 21.78 10.98
C TYR A 513 43.02 21.73 10.58
N LYS A 514 43.50 20.63 10.00
CA LYS A 514 44.89 20.49 9.50
C LYS A 514 45.20 21.55 8.46
N LYS A 515 44.34 21.71 7.44
CA LYS A 515 44.51 22.72 6.37
C LYS A 515 44.52 24.15 6.93
N ALA A 516 43.67 24.46 7.91
CA ALA A 516 43.70 25.73 8.61
C ALA A 516 45.05 25.99 9.32
N ALA A 517 45.58 24.98 10.02
CA ALA A 517 46.87 25.07 10.70
C ALA A 517 48.03 25.20 9.70
N GLU A 518 48.03 24.44 8.60
CA GLU A 518 49.01 24.53 7.51
C GLU A 518 49.00 25.93 6.88
N GLN A 519 47.82 26.48 6.55
CA GLN A 519 47.70 27.80 5.93
C GLN A 519 48.14 28.93 6.88
N LYS A 520 47.84 28.83 8.18
CA LYS A 520 48.36 29.72 9.22
C LYS A 520 49.88 29.67 9.30
N ASN A 521 50.46 28.46 9.37
CA ASN A 521 51.91 28.26 9.45
C ASN A 521 52.64 28.75 8.19
N ALA A 522 52.08 28.52 6.99
CA ALA A 522 52.64 29.01 5.74
C ALA A 522 52.66 30.55 5.66
N THR A 523 51.58 31.20 6.11
CA THR A 523 51.49 32.67 6.19
C THR A 523 52.55 33.25 7.13
N ILE A 524 52.77 32.59 8.27
CA ILE A 524 53.80 32.99 9.25
C ILE A 524 55.20 32.77 8.70
N ALA A 525 55.48 31.61 8.10
CA ALA A 525 56.79 31.32 7.50
C ALA A 525 57.17 32.32 6.40
N LEU A 526 56.22 32.69 5.55
CA LEU A 526 56.41 33.72 4.51
C LEU A 526 56.70 35.09 5.14
N THR A 527 55.90 35.51 6.13
CA THR A 527 56.11 36.79 6.85
C THR A 527 57.49 36.81 7.54
N THR A 528 57.87 35.72 8.21
CA THR A 528 59.19 35.58 8.85
C THR A 528 60.33 35.66 7.85
N LYS A 529 60.18 35.07 6.66
CA LYS A 529 61.18 35.14 5.59
C LYS A 529 61.33 36.56 5.04
N GLU A 530 60.22 37.20 4.63
CA GLU A 530 60.23 38.58 4.08
C GLU A 530 60.95 39.56 5.01
N ILE A 531 60.67 39.46 6.31
CA ILE A 531 61.19 40.39 7.32
C ILE A 531 62.67 40.17 7.59
N ASN A 532 63.11 38.91 7.69
CA ASN A 532 64.53 38.60 7.82
C ASN A 532 65.33 39.05 6.59
N GLU A 533 64.80 38.87 5.37
CA GLU A 533 65.41 39.41 4.15
C GLU A 533 65.49 40.94 4.17
N ASN A 534 64.47 41.64 4.69
CA ASN A 534 64.47 43.10 4.77
C ASN A 534 65.44 43.63 5.87
N ILE A 535 65.60 42.92 6.98
CA ILE A 535 66.64 43.18 7.98
C ILE A 535 68.03 42.99 7.35
N GLN A 536 68.24 41.89 6.61
CA GLN A 536 69.52 41.63 5.92
C GLN A 536 69.84 42.70 4.86
N LYS A 537 68.85 43.14 4.06
CA LYS A 537 69.02 44.24 3.08
C LYS A 537 69.46 45.54 3.77
N LEU A 538 68.82 45.92 4.89
CA LEU A 538 69.22 47.10 5.66
C LEU A 538 70.65 46.93 6.21
N ASN A 539 70.96 45.78 6.81
CA ASN A 539 72.30 45.52 7.36
C ASN A 539 73.39 45.52 6.28
N ALA A 540 73.12 45.01 5.08
CA ALA A 540 74.06 45.04 3.96
C ALA A 540 74.42 46.46 3.50
N LEU A 541 73.48 47.41 3.60
CA LEU A 541 73.74 48.84 3.35
C LEU A 541 74.54 49.50 4.48
N LEU A 542 74.32 49.07 5.73
CA LEU A 542 74.94 49.64 6.92
C LEU A 542 76.36 49.11 7.21
N VAL A 543 76.67 47.86 6.85
CA VAL A 543 77.96 47.21 7.15
C VAL A 543 79.18 47.95 6.55
N PRO A 544 79.19 48.37 5.26
CA PRO A 544 80.31 49.12 4.70
C PRO A 544 80.52 50.47 5.40
N ILE A 545 79.43 51.14 5.76
CA ILE A 545 79.43 52.43 6.46
C ILE A 545 80.01 52.24 7.87
N LEU A 546 79.57 51.20 8.59
CA LEU A 546 80.10 50.82 9.90
C LEU A 546 81.60 50.50 9.86
N ALA A 547 82.06 49.84 8.81
CA ALA A 547 83.48 49.52 8.62
C ALA A 547 84.31 50.79 8.42
N GLU A 548 83.84 51.75 7.63
CA GLU A 548 84.55 53.02 7.38
C GLU A 548 84.59 53.92 8.65
N ILE A 549 83.50 53.96 9.43
CA ILE A 549 83.48 54.60 10.77
C ILE A 549 84.50 53.95 11.70
N ASN A 550 84.50 52.61 11.78
CA ASN A 550 85.42 51.87 12.65
C ASN A 550 86.89 51.99 12.19
N ALA A 551 87.13 52.27 10.91
CA ALA A 551 88.44 52.64 10.36
C ALA A 551 88.86 54.09 10.65
N GLN A 552 88.07 54.84 11.43
CA GLN A 552 88.31 56.24 11.84
C GLN A 552 88.36 57.24 10.68
N LYS A 553 87.64 56.96 9.59
CA LYS A 553 87.51 57.82 8.42
C LYS A 553 86.12 58.43 8.34
N ASP A 554 85.95 59.46 7.49
CA ASP A 554 84.64 60.03 7.20
C ASP A 554 83.79 59.05 6.35
N ALA A 555 82.72 58.53 6.94
CA ALA A 555 81.79 57.62 6.28
C ALA A 555 80.65 58.33 5.53
N SER A 556 80.62 59.66 5.53
CA SER A 556 79.57 60.47 4.88
C SER A 556 79.39 60.21 3.38
N PRO A 557 80.44 59.98 2.57
CA PRO A 557 80.26 59.66 1.15
C PRO A 557 79.46 58.37 0.93
N LEU A 558 79.77 57.31 1.70
CA LEU A 558 79.10 56.01 1.63
C LEU A 558 77.65 56.09 2.14
N TRP A 559 77.42 56.87 3.21
CA TRP A 559 76.06 57.13 3.70
C TRP A 559 75.23 57.91 2.69
N ASN A 560 75.75 59.00 2.13
CA ASN A 560 75.02 59.82 1.17
C ASN A 560 74.64 59.01 -0.07
N GLN A 561 75.56 58.18 -0.59
CA GLN A 561 75.33 57.26 -1.70
C GLN A 561 74.18 56.26 -1.41
N SER A 562 74.05 55.79 -0.17
CA SER A 562 73.08 54.75 0.23
C SER A 562 71.82 55.30 0.93
N SER A 563 71.78 56.60 1.23
CA SER A 563 70.83 57.23 2.15
C SER A 563 69.36 57.00 1.79
N GLY A 564 69.00 57.15 0.51
CA GLY A 564 67.64 56.88 0.02
C GLY A 564 67.23 55.41 0.16
N SER A 565 68.15 54.48 -0.12
CA SER A 565 67.92 53.04 0.02
C SER A 565 67.80 52.64 1.49
N ILE A 566 68.61 53.21 2.39
CA ILE A 566 68.51 53.00 3.85
C ILE A 566 67.16 53.51 4.36
N ALA A 567 66.76 54.73 4.01
CA ALA A 567 65.47 55.30 4.41
C ALA A 567 64.27 54.48 3.89
N TYR A 568 64.36 53.97 2.65
CA TYR A 568 63.36 53.05 2.10
C TYR A 568 63.30 51.74 2.88
N SER A 569 64.44 51.09 3.15
CA SER A 569 64.51 49.84 3.92
C SER A 569 63.97 50.00 5.35
N MET A 570 64.25 51.13 6.02
CA MET A 570 63.67 51.45 7.33
C MET A 570 62.14 51.63 7.27
N LYS A 571 61.62 52.26 6.21
CA LYS A 571 60.17 52.39 5.98
C LYS A 571 59.50 51.04 5.74
N VAL A 572 60.13 50.16 4.95
CA VAL A 572 59.64 48.79 4.71
C VAL A 572 59.59 48.00 6.02
N LEU A 573 60.67 48.00 6.81
CA LEU A 573 60.70 47.34 8.12
C LEU A 573 59.67 47.89 9.12
N THR A 574 59.35 49.19 9.04
CA THR A 574 58.27 49.79 9.84
C THR A 574 56.88 49.25 9.43
N GLY A 575 56.65 49.05 8.12
CA GLY A 575 55.42 48.42 7.62
C GLY A 575 55.34 46.92 7.94
N ASP A 576 56.47 46.21 7.86
CA ASP A 576 56.60 44.81 8.25
C ASP A 576 56.30 44.60 9.75
N ARG A 577 56.67 45.56 10.60
CA ARG A 577 56.28 45.57 12.02
C ARG A 577 54.76 45.60 12.22
N ALA A 578 54.04 46.37 11.41
CA ALA A 578 52.58 46.39 11.44
C ALA A 578 51.97 45.07 10.95
N LYS A 579 52.56 44.42 9.93
CA LYS A 579 52.18 43.06 9.51
C LYS A 579 52.37 42.06 10.65
N LEU A 580 53.51 42.09 11.36
CA LEU A 580 53.78 41.21 12.50
C LEU A 580 52.75 41.36 13.61
N SER A 581 52.39 42.59 13.97
CA SER A 581 51.35 42.85 14.97
C SER A 581 49.99 42.24 14.57
N ALA A 582 49.62 42.34 13.29
CA ALA A 582 48.38 41.74 12.77
C ALA A 582 48.43 40.20 12.80
N VAL A 583 49.58 39.59 12.46
CA VAL A 583 49.79 38.14 12.54
C VAL A 583 49.81 37.67 13.99
N LEU A 584 50.44 38.40 14.91
CA LEU A 584 50.46 38.07 16.34
C LEU A 584 49.05 38.04 16.92
N ALA A 585 48.16 38.95 16.49
CA ALA A 585 46.76 38.99 16.92
C ALA A 585 45.92 37.77 16.49
N THR A 586 46.37 36.97 15.51
CA THR A 586 45.71 35.69 15.14
C THR A 586 46.25 34.48 15.91
N THR A 587 47.25 34.67 16.78
CA THR A 587 47.80 33.61 17.64
C THR A 587 47.11 33.55 18.99
N THR A 588 46.92 32.32 19.49
CA THR A 588 46.25 31.95 20.73
C THR A 588 47.26 31.49 21.79
N GLU A 589 46.82 31.14 23.00
CA GLU A 589 47.72 30.70 24.07
C GLU A 589 48.38 29.33 23.82
N THR A 590 47.75 28.47 23.02
CA THR A 590 48.34 27.20 22.59
C THR A 590 49.47 27.38 21.56
N ASP A 591 49.55 28.54 20.89
CA ASP A 591 50.61 28.91 19.95
C ASP A 591 51.88 29.45 20.65
N LYS A 592 52.22 28.96 21.85
CA LYS A 592 53.24 29.56 22.73
C LYS A 592 54.62 29.75 22.09
N GLU A 593 55.14 28.72 21.41
CA GLU A 593 56.45 28.77 20.74
C GLU A 593 56.44 29.70 19.52
N LEU A 594 55.30 29.78 18.83
CA LEU A 594 55.06 30.64 17.68
C LEU A 594 55.00 32.11 18.09
N ARG A 595 54.31 32.41 19.20
CA ARG A 595 54.29 33.73 19.84
C ARG A 595 55.69 34.18 20.27
N ASN A 596 56.47 33.29 20.88
CA ASN A 596 57.86 33.59 21.23
C ASN A 596 58.69 33.92 19.98
N SER A 597 58.58 33.11 18.93
CA SER A 597 59.31 33.31 17.67
C SER A 597 58.95 34.63 16.98
N LEU A 598 57.66 35.00 16.94
CA LEU A 598 57.19 36.28 16.40
C LEU A 598 57.64 37.48 17.26
N SER A 599 57.68 37.33 18.59
CA SER A 599 58.17 38.37 19.51
C SER A 599 59.68 38.61 19.38
N ILE A 600 60.46 37.54 19.19
CA ILE A 600 61.89 37.63 18.86
C ILE A 600 62.10 38.36 17.52
N LEU A 601 61.23 38.12 16.54
CA LEU A 601 61.28 38.77 15.24
C LEU A 601 60.91 40.27 15.31
N ASP A 602 59.86 40.66 16.05
CA ASP A 602 59.56 42.09 16.33
C ASP A 602 60.74 42.78 17.01
N SER A 603 61.33 42.12 18.03
CA SER A 603 62.53 42.60 18.72
C SER A 603 63.72 42.79 17.76
N SER A 604 63.86 41.90 16.76
CA SER A 604 64.92 41.99 15.74
C SER A 604 64.69 43.14 14.76
N VAL A 605 63.42 43.42 14.39
CA VAL A 605 63.06 44.60 13.58
C VAL A 605 63.36 45.89 14.35
N ILE A 606 63.00 45.96 15.64
CA ILE A 606 63.30 47.11 16.50
C ILE A 606 64.82 47.32 16.61
N ALA A 607 65.60 46.25 16.81
CA ALA A 607 67.05 46.32 16.90
C ALA A 607 67.68 46.85 15.60
N ALA A 608 67.26 46.36 14.44
CA ALA A 608 67.76 46.81 13.14
C ALA A 608 67.45 48.30 12.87
N LEU A 609 66.23 48.75 13.19
CA LEU A 609 65.85 50.17 13.08
C LEU A 609 66.63 51.05 14.06
N SER A 610 66.88 50.59 15.28
CA SER A 610 67.69 51.29 16.29
C SER A 610 69.16 51.39 15.88
N GLN A 611 69.73 50.32 15.31
CA GLN A 611 71.09 50.29 14.80
C GLN A 611 71.30 51.26 13.64
N ALA A 612 70.35 51.35 12.71
CA ALA A 612 70.40 52.32 11.60
C ALA A 612 70.44 53.77 12.10
N ASN A 613 69.60 54.11 13.09
CA ASN A 613 69.61 55.43 13.73
C ASN A 613 70.92 55.70 14.48
N THR A 614 71.46 54.70 15.19
CA THR A 614 72.74 54.84 15.90
C THR A 614 73.91 55.07 14.92
N ILE A 615 73.92 54.39 13.77
CA ILE A 615 74.95 54.58 12.73
C ILE A 615 74.86 56.00 12.14
N LYS A 616 73.64 56.53 11.93
CA LYS A 616 73.42 57.92 11.49
C LYS A 616 74.14 58.92 12.40
N ASP A 617 74.02 58.76 13.72
CA ASP A 617 74.69 59.64 14.68
C ASP A 617 76.22 59.46 14.65
N ARG A 618 76.71 58.21 14.50
CA ARG A 618 78.15 57.91 14.39
C ARG A 618 78.80 58.48 13.12
N ILE A 619 78.05 58.72 12.03
CA ILE A 619 78.59 59.36 10.82
C ILE A 619 78.99 60.81 11.08
N ILE A 620 78.16 61.56 11.82
CA ILE A 620 78.47 62.95 12.22
C ILE A 620 79.80 62.99 12.99
N VAL A 621 80.02 62.01 13.87
CA VAL A 621 81.28 61.83 14.62
C VAL A 621 82.44 61.46 13.67
N SER A 622 82.19 60.62 12.67
CA SER A 622 83.21 60.16 11.71
C SER A 622 83.81 61.29 10.86
N GLN A 623 83.03 62.33 10.54
CA GLN A 623 83.49 63.56 9.87
C GLN A 623 84.57 64.30 10.68
N MET A 624 84.59 64.13 12.01
CA MET A 624 85.45 64.86 12.94
C MET A 624 86.78 64.14 13.23
N MET A 625 86.83 62.81 13.04
CA MET A 625 88.03 61.99 13.27
C MET A 625 89.25 62.42 12.42
N PRO A 626 89.11 62.80 11.14
CA PRO A 626 90.22 63.35 10.35
C PRO A 626 90.85 64.59 10.98
N ASN A 627 90.06 65.51 11.54
CA ASN A 627 90.57 66.75 12.16
C ASN A 627 91.36 66.44 13.45
N TYR A 628 90.87 65.51 14.28
CA TYR A 628 91.61 65.01 15.44
C TYR A 628 92.92 64.31 15.04
N THR A 629 92.88 63.49 13.99
CA THR A 629 94.06 62.80 13.47
C THR A 629 95.10 63.78 12.89
N ALA A 630 94.63 64.83 12.21
CA ALA A 630 95.47 65.93 11.73
C ALA A 630 96.15 66.66 12.89
N ALA A 631 95.44 66.94 13.98
CA ALA A 631 96.01 67.52 15.20
C ALA A 631 97.09 66.62 15.83
N GLN A 632 96.84 65.31 15.93
CA GLN A 632 97.85 64.35 16.43
C GLN A 632 99.09 64.29 15.54
N ASN A 633 98.94 64.35 14.21
CA ASN A 633 100.08 64.40 13.29
C ASN A 633 100.82 65.74 13.34
N LEU A 634 100.10 66.86 13.49
CA LEU A 634 100.69 68.18 13.70
C LEU A 634 101.52 68.24 15.00
N ILE A 635 101.03 67.63 16.09
CA ILE A 635 101.79 67.50 17.34
C ILE A 635 103.09 66.71 17.13
N LYS A 636 103.09 65.64 16.32
CA LYS A 636 104.31 64.90 15.95
C LYS A 636 105.27 65.76 15.12
N ILE A 637 104.75 66.55 14.17
CA ILE A 637 105.54 67.50 13.34
C ILE A 637 106.18 68.59 14.21
N MET A 638 105.46 69.14 15.19
CA MET A 638 106.00 70.11 16.15
C MET A 638 107.09 69.50 17.05
N LYS A 639 106.83 68.30 17.60
CA LYS A 639 107.74 67.64 18.57
C LYS A 639 108.93 66.92 17.92
N GLY A 640 108.83 66.54 16.64
CA GLY A 640 109.84 65.72 15.96
C GLY A 640 109.91 64.26 16.43
N VAL A 641 108.79 63.69 16.92
CA VAL A 641 108.73 62.31 17.44
C VAL A 641 107.62 61.51 16.74
N PRO A 642 107.95 60.44 15.99
CA PRO A 642 109.30 60.01 15.60
C PRO A 642 110.00 61.05 14.71
N ALA A 643 111.32 60.94 14.58
CA ALA A 643 112.10 61.86 13.75
C ALA A 643 111.63 61.83 12.29
N SER A 644 111.13 62.96 11.81
CA SER A 644 110.62 63.15 10.44
C SER A 644 111.34 64.31 9.76
N PRO A 645 111.74 64.19 8.47
CA PRO A 645 112.28 65.32 7.70
C PRO A 645 111.35 66.54 7.65
N GLU A 646 110.04 66.33 7.77
CA GLU A 646 109.02 67.37 7.73
C GLU A 646 108.78 68.04 9.10
N SER A 647 109.44 67.58 10.16
CA SER A 647 109.28 68.12 11.51
C SER A 647 110.01 69.45 11.72
N PHE A 648 109.51 70.28 12.65
CA PHE A 648 110.20 71.53 12.99
C PHE A 648 111.62 71.32 13.53
N PRO A 649 111.91 70.33 14.41
CA PRO A 649 113.27 70.06 14.85
C PRO A 649 114.22 69.64 13.70
N ALA A 650 113.72 68.95 12.67
CA ALA A 650 114.51 68.64 11.48
C ALA A 650 114.81 69.89 10.65
N ALA A 651 113.82 70.76 10.42
CA ALA A 651 114.03 72.06 9.76
C ALA A 651 115.02 72.95 10.53
N LEU A 652 114.92 73.01 11.87
CA LEU A 652 115.83 73.75 12.74
C LEU A 652 117.26 73.18 12.71
N THR A 653 117.40 71.85 12.64
CA THR A 653 118.70 71.18 12.51
C THR A 653 119.32 71.46 11.14
N LYS A 654 118.52 71.44 10.07
CA LYS A 654 118.96 71.79 8.72
C LYS A 654 119.44 73.24 8.67
N TYR A 655 118.66 74.20 9.21
CA TYR A 655 119.05 75.60 9.35
C TYR A 655 120.38 75.79 10.10
N LYS A 656 120.61 75.05 11.19
CA LYS A 656 121.89 75.12 11.93
C LYS A 656 123.10 74.80 11.04
N THR A 657 122.91 73.94 10.05
CA THR A 657 123.91 73.48 9.07
C THR A 657 124.02 74.41 7.85
N ASP A 658 122.91 74.73 7.18
CA ASP A 658 122.90 75.45 5.89
C ASP A 658 122.67 76.97 5.99
N LYS A 659 122.32 77.47 7.18
CA LYS A 659 121.96 78.87 7.47
C LYS A 659 120.80 79.44 6.64
N ASN A 660 119.95 78.59 6.06
CA ASN A 660 118.81 79.04 5.26
C ASN A 660 117.64 79.49 6.13
N SER A 661 117.67 80.75 6.56
CA SER A 661 116.62 81.37 7.39
C SER A 661 115.23 81.31 6.75
N SER A 662 115.14 81.50 5.43
CA SER A 662 113.86 81.53 4.70
C SER A 662 113.11 80.20 4.76
N ALA A 663 113.83 79.06 4.66
CA ALA A 663 113.23 77.74 4.78
C ALA A 663 112.68 77.47 6.18
N LEU A 664 113.40 77.89 7.23
CA LEU A 664 112.95 77.73 8.62
C LEU A 664 111.75 78.63 8.96
N ILE A 665 111.76 79.89 8.51
CA ILE A 665 110.64 80.83 8.67
C ILE A 665 109.41 80.33 7.89
N SER A 666 109.60 79.81 6.68
CA SER A 666 108.51 79.21 5.90
C SER A 666 107.88 78.03 6.65
N LYS A 667 108.69 77.12 7.21
CA LYS A 667 108.18 75.98 7.99
C LYS A 667 107.53 76.39 9.31
N TYR A 668 108.05 77.42 9.97
CA TYR A 668 107.42 78.02 11.15
C TYR A 668 106.01 78.55 10.82
N ASN A 669 105.89 79.35 9.75
CA ASN A 669 104.62 79.93 9.31
C ASN A 669 103.63 78.86 8.81
N GLU A 670 104.11 77.83 8.10
CA GLU A 670 103.33 76.67 7.67
C GLU A 670 102.73 75.93 8.88
N ILE A 671 103.54 75.67 9.91
CA ILE A 671 103.09 75.00 11.14
C ILE A 671 102.14 75.90 11.93
N LEU A 672 102.40 77.21 12.03
CA LEU A 672 101.51 78.17 12.69
C LEU A 672 100.14 78.26 12.01
N ALA A 673 100.11 78.41 10.69
CA ALA A 673 98.86 78.44 9.93
C ALA A 673 98.09 77.11 10.02
N THR A 674 98.81 75.98 10.02
CA THR A 674 98.21 74.65 10.21
C THR A 674 97.70 74.45 11.64
N GLU A 675 98.39 75.00 12.64
CA GLU A 675 97.97 75.00 14.06
C GLU A 675 96.67 75.79 14.23
N GLN A 676 96.66 77.06 13.85
CA GLN A 676 95.49 77.94 13.96
C GLN A 676 94.26 77.33 13.25
N LYS A 677 94.45 76.80 12.03
CA LYS A 677 93.39 76.12 11.27
C LYS A 677 92.91 74.85 11.96
N THR A 678 93.82 74.01 12.44
CA THR A 678 93.46 72.74 13.10
C THR A 678 92.75 73.00 14.42
N LYS A 679 93.23 73.96 15.21
CA LYS A 679 92.61 74.40 16.46
C LYS A 679 91.19 74.91 16.24
N ALA A 680 90.97 75.80 15.26
CA ALA A 680 89.63 76.30 14.94
C ALA A 680 88.66 75.17 14.56
N LEU A 681 89.10 74.21 13.73
CA LEU A 681 88.32 73.01 13.37
C LEU A 681 88.05 72.10 14.57
N LEU A 682 88.99 71.98 15.52
CA LEU A 682 88.78 71.23 16.75
C LEU A 682 87.82 71.93 17.72
N GLU A 683 87.87 73.27 17.82
CA GLU A 683 86.92 74.06 18.61
C GLU A 683 85.49 73.99 18.04
N GLU A 684 85.35 73.99 16.71
CA GLU A 684 84.07 73.77 16.04
C GLU A 684 83.54 72.34 16.29
N ASN A 685 84.37 71.32 16.05
CA ASN A 685 84.02 69.93 16.36
C ASN A 685 83.62 69.76 17.83
N SER A 686 84.32 70.40 18.77
CA SER A 686 84.02 70.36 20.20
C SER A 686 82.65 70.95 20.54
N LYS A 687 82.19 71.99 19.82
CA LYS A 687 80.85 72.56 20.00
C LYS A 687 79.76 71.58 19.54
N VAL A 688 79.98 70.91 18.40
CA VAL A 688 79.02 69.92 17.88
C VAL A 688 78.99 68.68 18.78
N LEU A 689 80.14 68.15 19.20
CA LEU A 689 80.21 67.02 20.14
C LEU A 689 79.52 67.33 21.48
N GLY A 690 79.58 68.59 21.95
CA GLY A 690 78.91 69.04 23.16
C GLY A 690 77.37 69.01 23.11
N SER A 691 76.75 68.99 21.93
CA SER A 691 75.30 68.83 21.76
C SER A 691 74.86 67.39 21.45
N MET A 692 75.82 66.47 21.27
CA MET A 692 75.56 65.05 21.01
C MET A 692 75.49 64.21 22.28
N SER A 693 74.79 63.07 22.21
CA SER A 693 74.63 62.16 23.33
C SER A 693 75.95 61.54 23.78
N GLN A 694 76.40 61.87 24.99
CA GLN A 694 77.62 61.35 25.62
C GLN A 694 77.53 59.87 26.01
N ASN A 695 76.38 59.23 25.80
CA ASN A 695 76.22 57.77 25.88
C ASN A 695 76.77 57.04 24.65
N ASN A 696 77.00 57.75 23.53
CA ASN A 696 77.70 57.20 22.38
C ASN A 696 79.22 57.18 22.68
N PRO A 697 79.89 56.00 22.64
CA PRO A 697 81.29 55.88 23.01
C PRO A 697 82.23 56.68 22.10
N ASP A 698 81.89 56.86 20.82
CA ASP A 698 82.72 57.61 19.88
C ASP A 698 82.63 59.12 20.15
N VAL A 699 81.42 59.62 20.44
CA VAL A 699 81.20 61.02 20.88
C VAL A 699 82.02 61.28 22.15
N LYS A 700 81.91 60.39 23.13
CA LYS A 700 82.63 60.51 24.41
C LYS A 700 84.14 60.48 24.21
N PHE A 701 84.65 59.56 23.39
CA PHE A 701 86.07 59.44 23.06
C PHE A 701 86.62 60.69 22.37
N LEU A 702 85.94 61.20 21.34
CA LEU A 702 86.37 62.42 20.63
C LEU A 702 86.27 63.65 21.54
N THR A 703 85.21 63.76 22.34
CA THR A 703 85.06 64.86 23.32
C THR A 703 86.24 64.86 24.30
N THR A 704 86.57 63.73 24.93
CA THR A 704 87.68 63.65 25.88
C THR A 704 89.06 63.77 25.24
N SER A 705 89.19 63.46 23.94
CA SER A 705 90.46 63.53 23.21
C SER A 705 90.73 64.89 22.57
N ILE A 706 89.69 65.63 22.17
CA ILE A 706 89.80 66.98 21.59
C ILE A 706 89.95 68.03 22.69
N GLN A 707 89.18 67.96 23.78
CA GLN A 707 89.15 69.00 24.81
C GLN A 707 90.55 69.42 25.31
N PRO A 708 91.49 68.49 25.63
CA PRO A 708 92.81 68.84 26.13
C PRO A 708 93.74 69.48 25.09
N LEU A 709 93.39 69.41 23.80
CA LEU A 709 94.16 69.99 22.68
C LEU A 709 93.78 71.45 22.42
N ILE A 710 92.55 71.85 22.75
CA ILE A 710 92.03 73.21 22.55
C ILE A 710 91.91 74.01 23.85
N GLN A 711 91.95 73.36 25.01
CA GLN A 711 91.77 74.02 26.31
C GLN A 711 92.84 75.10 26.57
N PRO A 712 92.45 76.37 26.80
CA PRO A 712 93.39 77.46 27.06
C PRO A 712 94.32 77.15 28.24
N GLY A 713 95.62 77.30 28.03
CA GLY A 713 96.65 77.14 29.07
C GLY A 713 97.04 75.70 29.42
N ALA A 714 96.29 74.67 28.99
CA ALA A 714 96.62 73.27 29.26
C ALA A 714 97.96 72.87 28.63
N ALA A 715 98.82 72.14 29.35
CA ALA A 715 100.15 71.74 28.86
C ALA A 715 100.13 70.88 27.59
N THR A 716 98.98 70.26 27.29
CA THR A 716 98.70 69.45 26.09
C THR A 716 98.07 70.24 24.94
N SER A 717 97.75 71.52 25.12
CA SER A 717 97.07 72.30 24.08
C SER A 717 97.99 72.54 22.88
N LEU A 718 97.40 72.71 21.69
CA LEU A 718 98.13 73.02 20.47
C LEU A 718 98.95 74.31 20.63
N ASP A 719 98.37 75.37 21.23
CA ASP A 719 99.10 76.60 21.59
C ASP A 719 100.36 76.30 22.42
N LYS A 720 100.24 75.49 23.48
CA LYS A 720 101.35 75.22 24.41
C LYS A 720 102.41 74.33 23.77
N ILE A 721 102.01 73.35 22.97
CA ILE A 721 102.94 72.48 22.22
C ILE A 721 103.68 73.29 21.15
N PHE A 722 102.97 74.10 20.35
CA PHE A 722 103.59 75.00 19.39
C PHE A 722 104.58 75.96 20.05
N ASN A 723 104.17 76.61 21.15
CA ASN A 723 105.06 77.52 21.86
C ASN A 723 106.31 76.80 22.41
N ALA A 724 106.17 75.62 23.03
CA ALA A 724 107.28 74.91 23.67
C ALA A 724 108.27 74.24 22.69
N TYR A 725 107.79 73.75 21.54
CA TYR A 725 108.60 72.97 20.59
C TYR A 725 108.93 73.72 19.30
N VAL A 726 108.21 74.80 18.98
CA VAL A 726 108.38 75.58 17.73
C VAL A 726 108.78 77.03 18.03
N ALA A 727 107.93 77.82 18.68
CA ALA A 727 108.19 79.26 18.85
C ALA A 727 109.35 79.61 19.79
N THR A 728 109.53 78.89 20.91
CA THR A 728 110.68 79.12 21.80
C THR A 728 111.99 78.66 21.17
N GLN A 729 111.96 77.58 20.37
CA GLN A 729 113.11 76.96 19.70
C GLN A 729 113.59 77.72 18.46
N MET A 730 112.78 78.65 17.94
CA MET A 730 113.17 79.56 16.87
C MET A 730 114.36 80.43 17.33
N PRO A 731 115.45 80.59 16.53
CA PRO A 731 116.59 81.44 16.89
C PRO A 731 116.15 82.89 17.12
N ALA A 732 116.71 83.56 18.14
CA ALA A 732 116.28 84.93 18.52
C ALA A 732 116.42 85.94 17.37
N GLU A 733 117.48 85.81 16.56
CA GLU A 733 117.73 86.61 15.35
C GLU A 733 116.65 86.44 14.25
N LEU A 734 115.90 85.34 14.28
CA LEU A 734 114.84 85.00 13.33
C LEU A 734 113.43 85.06 13.95
N LYS A 735 113.31 85.50 15.22
CA LYS A 735 112.01 85.77 15.83
C LYS A 735 111.46 87.07 15.27
N VAL A 736 110.77 86.96 14.14
CA VAL A 736 109.88 88.01 13.64
C VAL A 736 108.92 88.38 14.78
N GLN A 737 108.88 89.66 15.18
CA GLN A 737 107.90 90.14 16.14
C GLN A 737 106.49 89.79 15.64
N PRO A 738 105.54 89.43 16.53
CA PRO A 738 104.15 89.25 16.10
C PRO A 738 103.66 90.56 15.48
N LEU A 739 103.19 90.49 14.24
CA LEU A 739 102.33 91.52 13.69
C LEU A 739 101.04 91.56 14.54
N PRO A 740 100.49 92.76 14.81
CA PRO A 740 99.37 92.96 15.73
C PRO A 740 98.05 92.34 15.23
#